data_AF-A0D9X6-F1
#
_entry.id   AF-A0D9X6-F1
#
_cell.length_a   1.000
_cell.length_b   1.000
_cell.length_c   1.000
_cell.angle_alpha   90.00
_cell.angle_beta   90.00
_cell.angle_gamma   90.00
#
_symmetry.space_group_name_H-M   'P 1'
#
loop_
_entity.id
_entity.type
_entity.pdbx_description
1 polymer ?
#
loop_
_entity_poly.entity_id
_entity_poly.type
_entity_poly.pdbx_seq_one_letter_code
_entity_poly.pdbx_strand_id
1 'polypeptide(L)'
;METQLTENNLLELRKRMISLFDECINNHKPSTTITLLVGLTGAGKSTIFNFLCGAEFVYNGRQLELKQNSDQFSIMKGGMVSVTKEPKFYMNNNNKHLLIDFPGFQDTTGNVDQLLFDLLFNKIVSMGEVKIIYVINNPNNNLPTRGTDLQAFISQLDNPHFNLLLNCYNDDLDDEELINDIKEQLKQTKFQSNIDKIIVQRKGKRDNLDEVFKDNHRQIFWNQIQAMNKVQIKPRNIPKSQLISEFLISEATNKIQENVKIMQDFFNIKSDETNQQQNDDMLADLKIFKDLMQNDKNLTALQWFEQFINICEKLTNSGKQQQTKIGKDFISLFQYFEQFKEFINGYQLLQTINEFGKQAFKQIEILIDTKIELIEKLKQAEEERLKAEQEKQKAEEDARKEKQERQKAEKERQKAEQDAIKEKQERQKAEQDAIKEKQERQKAEEERQRTEEKRRAEENRWAEEKRRAEQDRQRQQTEIDSLNRQYKLQEEKIRMQQRNLEEQQTKMENQQKQMQQESKRNLEEQQRREIENKQIQERERLKIEQEQKHQLIKKEREAKVISESVLYKASEYSNQELNMRLDILIAEKNKYINEQFELRNSLFGGADWWWVYYSKIGDYEREIQYILDHVNFHWMQLEYSSHD
;
A
#
# COMPACT_ATOMS: atom_id res chain seq x y z
N MET A 1 -10.90 16.13 -2.56
CA MET A 1 -10.73 14.82 -3.21
C MET A 1 -9.41 14.27 -2.74
N GLU A 2 -9.41 13.20 -1.96
CA GLU A 2 -8.17 12.49 -1.66
C GLU A 2 -7.67 11.84 -2.94
N THR A 3 -6.42 12.12 -3.30
CA THR A 3 -5.78 11.48 -4.45
C THR A 3 -5.68 9.99 -4.17
N GLN A 4 -6.41 9.17 -4.94
CA GLN A 4 -6.28 7.72 -4.86
C GLN A 4 -4.86 7.31 -5.24
N LEU A 5 -4.28 6.41 -4.45
CA LEU A 5 -2.95 5.89 -4.65
C LEU A 5 -2.98 4.90 -5.82
N THR A 6 -2.29 5.22 -6.91
CA THR A 6 -2.20 4.35 -8.09
C THR A 6 -0.87 3.58 -8.11
N GLU A 7 -0.82 2.46 -8.84
CA GLU A 7 0.41 1.68 -9.04
C GLU A 7 1.55 2.55 -9.58
N ASN A 8 1.26 3.42 -10.55
CA ASN A 8 2.25 4.35 -11.13
C ASN A 8 2.79 5.33 -10.08
N ASN A 9 1.92 5.88 -9.21
CA ASN A 9 2.38 6.77 -8.15
C ASN A 9 3.30 6.04 -7.17
N LEU A 10 3.00 4.78 -6.85
CA LEU A 10 3.84 3.96 -5.97
C LEU A 10 5.16 3.55 -6.61
N LEU A 11 5.17 3.25 -7.91
CA LEU A 11 6.40 2.96 -8.65
C LEU A 11 7.32 4.19 -8.70
N GLU A 12 6.75 5.37 -8.94
CA GLU A 12 7.49 6.63 -8.89
C GLU A 12 8.01 6.93 -7.48
N LEU A 13 7.16 6.77 -6.46
CA LEU A 13 7.52 6.90 -5.05
C LEU A 13 8.67 5.95 -4.70
N ARG A 14 8.59 4.67 -5.08
CA ARG A 14 9.65 3.69 -4.88
C ARG A 14 10.95 4.10 -5.55
N LYS A 15 10.91 4.55 -6.81
CA LYS A 15 12.11 5.01 -7.54
C LYS A 15 12.77 6.19 -6.83
N ARG A 16 11.97 7.18 -6.42
CA ARG A 16 12.44 8.35 -5.65
C ARG A 16 13.02 7.93 -4.30
N MET A 17 12.35 7.04 -3.56
CA MET A 17 12.85 6.47 -2.30
C MET A 17 14.22 5.81 -2.45
N ILE A 18 14.36 4.92 -3.43
CA ILE A 18 15.61 4.20 -3.67
C ILE A 18 16.71 5.19 -3.98
N SER A 19 16.47 6.14 -4.89
CA SER A 19 17.44 7.19 -5.23
C SER A 19 17.90 8.00 -4.01
N LEU A 20 16.96 8.49 -3.18
CA LEU A 20 17.27 9.28 -2.00
C LEU A 20 17.99 8.45 -0.91
N PHE A 21 17.61 7.19 -0.78
CA PHE A 21 18.24 6.29 0.18
C PHE A 21 19.64 5.86 -0.26
N ASP A 22 19.85 5.61 -1.55
CA ASP A 22 21.17 5.33 -2.12
C ASP A 22 22.10 6.53 -1.98
N GLU A 23 21.58 7.76 -2.17
CA GLU A 23 22.34 8.99 -1.88
C GLU A 23 22.75 9.06 -0.40
N CYS A 24 21.85 8.69 0.53
CA CYS A 24 22.18 8.59 1.95
C CYS A 24 23.29 7.55 2.20
N ILE A 25 23.15 6.32 1.66
CA ILE A 25 24.13 5.24 1.83
C ILE A 25 25.49 5.62 1.25
N ASN A 26 25.52 6.15 0.03
CA ASN A 26 26.77 6.52 -0.66
C ASN A 26 27.55 7.59 0.11
N ASN A 27 26.83 8.48 0.80
CA ASN A 27 27.44 9.48 1.68
C ASN A 27 27.77 8.94 3.09
N HIS A 28 27.16 7.84 3.51
CA HIS A 28 27.34 7.25 4.84
C HIS A 28 28.53 6.28 4.89
N LYS A 29 29.65 6.71 5.47
CA LYS A 29 30.78 5.83 5.84
C LYS A 29 30.55 5.22 7.23
N PRO A 30 31.11 4.04 7.57
CA PRO A 30 30.89 3.38 8.87
C PRO A 30 31.18 4.22 10.12
N SER A 31 32.07 5.23 10.03
CA SER A 31 32.39 6.15 11.12
C SER A 31 31.55 7.44 11.13
N THR A 32 30.59 7.57 10.23
CA THR A 32 29.80 8.79 10.03
C THR A 32 28.60 8.79 10.96
N THR A 33 28.29 9.93 11.55
CA THR A 33 27.05 10.09 12.33
C THR A 33 26.00 10.76 11.47
N ILE A 34 24.83 10.13 11.32
CA ILE A 34 23.68 10.71 10.63
C ILE A 34 23.03 11.76 11.54
N THR A 35 22.74 12.95 11.01
CA THR A 35 22.10 14.06 11.73
C THR A 35 20.92 14.58 10.92
N LEU A 36 19.72 14.49 11.49
CA LEU A 36 18.46 14.81 10.85
C LEU A 36 17.93 16.16 11.37
N LEU A 37 17.69 17.10 10.46
CA LEU A 37 16.95 18.32 10.74
C LEU A 37 15.47 18.08 10.40
N VAL A 38 14.62 18.06 11.42
CA VAL A 38 13.18 17.80 11.30
C VAL A 38 12.38 18.95 11.91
N GLY A 39 11.10 19.09 11.54
CA GLY A 39 10.24 20.16 12.03
C GLY A 39 9.31 20.70 10.95
N LEU A 40 8.45 21.64 11.31
CA LEU A 40 7.43 22.20 10.41
C LEU A 40 8.02 23.03 9.26
N THR A 41 7.20 23.25 8.24
CA THR A 41 7.44 24.25 7.20
C THR A 41 7.63 25.63 7.83
N GLY A 42 8.63 26.38 7.37
CA GLY A 42 8.94 27.72 7.91
C GLY A 42 9.73 27.73 9.23
N ALA A 43 10.08 26.57 9.80
CA ALA A 43 10.91 26.50 11.01
C ALA A 43 12.35 27.02 10.82
N GLY A 44 12.80 27.18 9.57
CA GLY A 44 14.16 27.61 9.20
C GLY A 44 15.18 26.49 9.04
N LYS A 45 14.72 25.22 8.93
CA LYS A 45 15.56 24.03 8.70
C LYS A 45 16.53 24.20 7.54
N SER A 46 16.02 24.56 6.36
CA SER A 46 16.83 24.73 5.16
C SER A 46 17.82 25.89 5.25
N THR A 47 17.50 26.95 5.99
CA THR A 47 18.46 28.05 6.27
C THR A 47 19.61 27.54 7.14
N ILE A 48 19.30 26.80 8.21
CA ILE A 48 20.29 26.18 9.10
C ILE A 48 21.14 25.16 8.33
N PHE A 49 20.51 24.31 7.51
CA PHE A 49 21.19 23.35 6.65
C PHE A 49 22.20 24.05 5.76
N ASN A 50 21.75 25.04 4.97
CA ASN A 50 22.62 25.79 4.06
C ASN A 50 23.77 26.47 4.80
N PHE A 51 23.50 27.06 5.96
CA PHE A 51 24.54 27.66 6.78
C PHE A 51 25.60 26.65 7.21
N LEU A 52 25.19 25.48 7.71
CA LEU A 52 26.10 24.41 8.10
C LEU A 52 26.87 23.80 6.92
N CYS A 53 26.29 23.84 5.71
CA CYS A 53 26.91 23.40 4.46
C CYS A 53 27.97 24.36 3.91
N GLY A 54 28.08 25.56 4.48
CA GLY A 54 29.01 26.57 3.98
C GLY A 54 28.42 27.60 3.03
N ALA A 55 27.09 27.67 2.91
CA ALA A 55 26.47 28.68 2.08
C ALA A 55 26.73 30.10 2.63
N GLU A 56 26.94 31.03 1.71
CA GLU A 56 26.94 32.45 1.99
C GLU A 56 25.55 33.04 1.73
N PHE A 57 25.15 34.01 2.54
CA PHE A 57 23.83 34.62 2.46
C PHE A 57 23.94 36.11 2.10
N VAL A 58 22.93 36.62 1.43
CA VAL A 58 22.75 38.04 1.15
C VAL A 58 21.32 38.46 1.54
N TYR A 59 21.19 39.63 2.15
CA TYR A 59 19.88 40.20 2.45
C TYR A 59 19.51 41.25 1.41
N ASN A 60 18.48 40.98 0.61
CA ASN A 60 18.08 41.86 -0.50
C ASN A 60 17.11 42.98 -0.07
N GLY A 61 16.96 43.23 1.24
CA GLY A 61 16.01 44.19 1.79
C GLY A 61 14.61 43.63 2.06
N ARG A 62 14.28 42.44 1.56
CA ARG A 62 13.01 41.74 1.83
C ARG A 62 13.23 40.40 2.52
N GLN A 63 14.17 39.62 2.00
CA GLN A 63 14.42 38.26 2.46
C GLN A 63 15.91 37.93 2.43
N LEU A 64 16.26 36.90 3.19
CA LEU A 64 17.58 36.29 3.16
C LEU A 64 17.63 35.32 1.97
N GLU A 65 18.64 35.47 1.11
CA GLU A 65 18.85 34.64 -0.07
C GLU A 65 20.24 34.03 -0.05
N LEU A 66 20.41 32.91 -0.75
CA LEU A 66 21.73 32.35 -0.99
C LEU A 66 22.47 33.24 -1.98
N LYS A 67 23.72 33.60 -1.66
CA LYS A 67 24.57 34.35 -2.58
C LYS A 67 24.89 33.55 -3.85
N GLN A 68 24.98 32.22 -3.72
CA GLN A 68 25.15 31.29 -4.83
C GLN A 68 24.18 30.12 -4.68
N ASN A 69 23.37 29.90 -5.71
CA ASN A 69 22.54 28.70 -5.79
C ASN A 69 23.40 27.53 -6.29
N SER A 70 23.30 26.38 -5.63
CA SER A 70 24.00 25.15 -5.98
C SER A 70 23.12 23.96 -5.61
N ASP A 71 23.25 22.85 -6.32
CA ASP A 71 22.47 21.63 -6.07
C ASP A 71 22.71 21.03 -4.67
N GLN A 72 23.87 21.34 -4.08
CA GLN A 72 24.25 20.97 -2.71
C GLN A 72 23.45 21.72 -1.63
N PHE A 73 22.84 22.86 -1.97
CA PHE A 73 22.08 23.68 -1.04
C PHE A 73 20.57 23.40 -1.15
N SER A 74 19.89 23.48 -0.02
CA SER A 74 18.42 23.49 0.03
C SER A 74 17.88 24.76 -0.59
N ILE A 75 16.82 24.65 -1.39
CA ILE A 75 16.18 25.80 -2.02
C ILE A 75 15.53 26.65 -0.93
N MET A 76 15.81 27.96 -0.95
CA MET A 76 15.17 28.93 -0.08
C MET A 76 14.22 29.82 -0.89
N LYS A 77 12.96 29.92 -0.45
CA LYS A 77 12.02 30.96 -0.91
C LYS A 77 11.37 31.56 0.33
N GLY A 78 11.14 32.88 0.33
CA GLY A 78 10.43 33.54 1.43
C GLY A 78 8.98 33.08 1.52
N GLY A 79 8.46 33.02 2.76
CA GLY A 79 7.06 32.73 3.07
C GLY A 79 6.83 31.44 3.85
N MET A 80 5.55 31.14 4.13
CA MET A 80 5.10 29.92 4.82
C MET A 80 4.96 28.70 3.88
N VAL A 81 5.25 28.85 2.59
CA VAL A 81 5.12 27.76 1.61
C VAL A 81 6.38 26.92 1.66
N SER A 82 6.22 25.61 1.79
CA SER A 82 7.33 24.67 1.75
C SER A 82 8.01 24.69 0.39
N VAL A 83 9.31 24.82 0.43
CA VAL A 83 10.16 24.95 -0.75
C VAL A 83 10.93 23.66 -0.98
N THR A 84 11.28 22.99 0.12
CA THR A 84 12.02 21.73 0.15
C THR A 84 11.04 20.59 -0.07
N LYS A 85 10.96 20.13 -1.33
CA LYS A 85 10.11 18.99 -1.73
C LYS A 85 10.80 17.64 -1.60
N GLU A 86 12.11 17.63 -1.41
CA GLU A 86 12.91 16.40 -1.29
C GLU A 86 14.01 16.65 -0.25
N PRO A 87 14.39 15.63 0.53
CA PRO A 87 15.49 15.78 1.46
C PRO A 87 16.80 16.17 0.77
N LYS A 88 17.61 16.96 1.46
CA LYS A 88 18.95 17.34 1.01
C LYS A 88 20.00 16.74 1.93
N PHE A 89 21.10 16.27 1.33
CA PHE A 89 22.17 15.55 2.03
C PHE A 89 23.48 16.35 1.94
N TYR A 90 24.20 16.44 3.05
CA TYR A 90 25.51 17.07 3.10
C TYR A 90 26.47 16.27 3.99
N MET A 91 27.57 15.81 3.40
CA MET A 91 28.61 15.09 4.10
C MET A 91 29.71 16.05 4.58
N ASN A 92 29.73 16.34 5.88
CA ASN A 92 30.81 17.07 6.51
C ASN A 92 31.94 16.11 6.89
N ASN A 93 32.96 16.01 6.02
CA ASN A 93 34.09 15.12 6.23
C ASN A 93 34.93 15.47 7.48
N ASN A 94 35.03 16.75 7.84
CA ASN A 94 35.81 17.20 8.99
C ASN A 94 35.17 16.73 10.29
N ASN A 95 33.84 16.84 10.36
CA ASN A 95 33.07 16.50 11.54
C ASN A 95 32.62 15.02 11.55
N LYS A 96 32.76 14.31 10.42
CA LYS A 96 32.23 12.96 10.19
C LYS A 96 30.72 12.89 10.41
N HIS A 97 30.00 13.88 9.88
CA HIS A 97 28.54 13.97 9.97
C HIS A 97 27.90 13.97 8.59
N LEU A 98 26.86 13.16 8.40
CA LEU A 98 25.93 13.27 7.29
C LEU A 98 24.71 14.06 7.78
N LEU A 99 24.63 15.32 7.37
CA LEU A 99 23.51 16.20 7.67
C LEU A 99 22.40 16.02 6.65
N ILE A 100 21.16 15.89 7.10
CA ILE A 100 19.98 15.68 6.25
C ILE A 100 18.92 16.72 6.59
N ASP A 101 18.55 17.56 5.64
CA ASP A 101 17.41 18.49 5.74
C ASP A 101 16.15 17.79 5.25
N PHE A 102 15.22 17.48 6.16
CA PHE A 102 13.94 16.90 5.77
C PHE A 102 12.94 17.99 5.38
N PRO A 103 12.04 17.71 4.41
CA PRO A 103 10.84 18.50 4.18
C PRO A 103 10.03 18.73 5.47
N GLY A 104 9.15 19.73 5.45
CA GLY A 104 8.23 19.95 6.55
C GLY A 104 7.38 18.72 6.84
N PHE A 105 7.40 18.22 8.07
CA PHE A 105 6.42 17.22 8.48
C PHE A 105 5.04 17.87 8.53
N GLN A 106 4.01 17.15 8.08
CA GLN A 106 2.63 17.64 7.98
C GLN A 106 2.42 18.74 6.92
N ASP A 107 3.36 18.89 6.00
CA ASP A 107 3.20 19.81 4.89
C ASP A 107 2.08 19.31 3.96
N THR A 108 1.15 20.20 3.62
CA THR A 108 -0.16 19.84 3.06
C THR A 108 -0.12 19.54 1.57
N THR A 109 1.03 19.73 0.91
CA THR A 109 1.17 19.50 -0.53
C THR A 109 1.42 18.03 -0.85
N GLY A 110 0.39 17.20 -0.66
CA GLY A 110 0.32 15.84 -1.19
C GLY A 110 0.47 14.73 -0.13
N ASN A 111 -0.57 13.90 0.01
CA ASN A 111 -0.54 12.73 0.92
C ASN A 111 0.56 11.72 0.56
N VAL A 112 0.88 11.59 -0.74
CA VAL A 112 1.88 10.64 -1.26
C VAL A 112 3.30 11.08 -0.92
N ASP A 113 3.60 12.37 -1.05
CA ASP A 113 4.93 12.91 -0.69
C ASP A 113 5.16 12.84 0.82
N GLN A 114 4.14 13.11 1.65
CA GLN A 114 4.28 12.93 3.11
C GLN A 114 4.56 11.45 3.44
N LEU A 115 3.84 10.52 2.82
CA LEU A 115 4.07 9.08 3.01
C LEU A 115 5.49 8.66 2.57
N LEU A 116 6.00 9.23 1.47
CA LEU A 116 7.39 9.08 1.01
C LEU A 116 8.37 9.51 2.11
N PHE A 117 8.20 10.70 2.67
CA PHE A 117 9.12 11.21 3.70
C PHE A 117 9.04 10.41 4.99
N ASP A 118 7.85 9.97 5.40
CA ASP A 118 7.68 9.13 6.57
C ASP A 118 8.38 7.77 6.37
N LEU A 119 8.24 7.14 5.21
CA LEU A 119 8.96 5.90 4.88
C LEU A 119 10.48 6.09 4.88
N LEU A 120 10.97 7.19 4.29
CA LEU A 120 12.40 7.49 4.19
C LEU A 120 13.00 7.78 5.56
N PHE A 121 12.31 8.58 6.36
CA PHE A 121 12.67 8.85 7.73
C PHE A 121 12.80 7.53 8.51
N ASN A 122 11.78 6.68 8.47
CA ASN A 122 11.79 5.40 9.18
C ASN A 122 12.90 4.46 8.69
N LYS A 123 13.17 4.44 7.37
CA LYS A 123 14.28 3.67 6.82
C LYS A 123 15.64 4.16 7.32
N ILE A 124 15.86 5.48 7.36
CA ILE A 124 17.12 6.08 7.82
C ILE A 124 17.34 5.86 9.31
N VAL A 125 16.33 6.09 10.16
CA VAL A 125 16.48 5.90 11.60
C VAL A 125 16.60 4.43 12.00
N SER A 126 16.18 3.50 11.13
CA SER A 126 16.37 2.06 11.32
C SER A 126 17.78 1.58 10.98
N MET A 127 18.63 2.41 10.35
CA MET A 127 20.02 2.03 10.03
C MET A 127 20.92 1.96 11.27
N GLY A 128 20.55 2.61 12.37
CA GLY A 128 21.32 2.64 13.61
C GLY A 128 21.07 3.91 14.42
N GLU A 129 22.01 4.28 15.27
CA GLU A 129 21.90 5.48 16.09
C GLU A 129 22.05 6.75 15.25
N VAL A 130 21.10 7.66 15.38
CA VAL A 130 21.06 8.94 14.65
C VAL A 130 21.04 10.12 15.62
N LYS A 131 21.31 11.33 15.14
CA LYS A 131 20.99 12.56 15.88
C LYS A 131 19.77 13.20 15.28
N ILE A 132 18.70 13.38 16.06
CA ILE A 132 17.53 14.13 15.62
C ILE A 132 17.56 15.52 16.25
N ILE A 133 17.41 16.53 15.41
CA ILE A 133 17.29 17.93 15.80
C ILE A 133 15.93 18.43 15.31
N TYR A 134 15.00 18.60 16.25
CA TYR A 134 13.70 19.20 15.96
C TYR A 134 13.83 20.72 15.99
N VAL A 135 13.63 21.36 14.85
CA VAL A 135 13.77 22.81 14.65
C VAL A 135 12.42 23.47 14.85
N ILE A 136 12.37 24.47 15.73
CA ILE A 136 11.17 25.27 16.01
C ILE A 136 11.48 26.73 15.69
N ASN A 137 10.62 27.38 14.90
CA ASN A 137 10.65 28.84 14.82
C ASN A 137 10.01 29.41 16.07
N ASN A 138 10.82 29.91 17.00
CA ASN A 138 10.42 30.35 18.32
C ASN A 138 10.79 31.83 18.51
N PRO A 139 10.03 32.76 17.90
CA PRO A 139 10.38 34.18 17.96
C PRO A 139 10.26 34.77 19.37
N ASN A 140 9.47 34.15 20.24
CA ASN A 140 9.12 34.62 21.57
C ASN A 140 9.41 33.53 22.62
N ASN A 141 9.16 33.82 23.89
CA ASN A 141 9.38 32.84 24.98
C ASN A 141 8.45 31.61 24.96
N ASN A 142 7.30 31.67 24.30
CA ASN A 142 6.32 30.57 24.30
C ASN A 142 6.47 29.64 23.08
N LEU A 143 6.42 28.32 23.30
CA LEU A 143 6.37 27.35 22.22
C LEU A 143 5.17 27.63 21.29
N PRO A 144 5.39 27.70 19.96
CA PRO A 144 4.32 27.83 18.98
C PRO A 144 3.30 26.73 19.19
N THR A 145 2.01 27.04 19.05
CA THR A 145 0.89 26.09 19.20
C THR A 145 0.94 25.27 20.49
N ARG A 146 1.62 25.75 21.55
CA ARG A 146 1.88 24.99 22.79
C ARG A 146 2.65 23.67 22.55
N GLY A 147 3.44 23.63 21.48
CA GLY A 147 4.21 22.48 21.05
C GLY A 147 3.37 21.32 20.53
N THR A 148 2.13 21.52 20.07
CA THR A 148 1.28 20.42 19.55
C THR A 148 1.95 19.70 18.40
N ASP A 149 2.68 20.41 17.55
CA ASP A 149 3.32 19.84 16.36
C ASP A 149 4.56 19.01 16.75
N LEU A 150 5.28 19.47 17.77
CA LEU A 150 6.35 18.70 18.40
C LEU A 150 5.77 17.43 19.04
N GLN A 151 4.67 17.54 19.79
CA GLN A 151 3.99 16.39 20.40
C GLN A 151 3.49 15.40 19.33
N ALA A 152 2.97 15.89 18.21
CA ALA A 152 2.51 15.07 17.10
C ALA A 152 3.66 14.37 16.37
N PHE A 153 4.85 14.96 16.32
CA PHE A 153 6.06 14.29 15.84
C PHE A 153 6.53 13.22 16.83
N ILE A 154 6.63 13.57 18.12
CA ILE A 154 7.10 12.65 19.16
C ILE A 154 6.21 11.41 19.27
N SER A 155 4.90 11.57 19.14
CA SER A 155 3.94 10.46 19.26
C SER A 155 4.10 9.38 18.18
N GLN A 156 4.80 9.68 17.08
CA GLN A 156 5.09 8.74 16.01
C GLN A 156 6.29 7.83 16.31
N LEU A 157 7.06 8.15 17.34
CA LEU A 157 8.30 7.46 17.70
C LEU A 157 8.14 6.71 19.03
N ASP A 158 8.85 5.59 19.19
CA ASP A 158 8.86 4.85 20.45
C ASP A 158 9.86 5.46 21.44
N ASN A 159 9.37 6.14 22.47
CA ASN A 159 10.18 6.79 23.53
C ASN A 159 11.40 7.56 22.97
N PRO A 160 11.22 8.47 21.99
CA PRO A 160 12.35 9.06 21.31
C PRO A 160 13.10 9.99 22.26
N HIS A 161 14.41 9.83 22.38
CA HIS A 161 15.26 10.94 22.81
C HIS A 161 15.54 11.82 21.57
N PHE A 162 15.52 13.14 21.71
CA PHE A 162 15.87 14.04 20.61
C PHE A 162 16.43 15.37 21.12
N ASN A 163 17.01 16.14 20.21
CA ASN A 163 17.56 17.46 20.49
C ASN A 163 16.61 18.52 19.93
N LEU A 164 16.54 19.66 20.60
CA LEU A 164 15.69 20.78 20.21
C LEU A 164 16.55 21.96 19.75
N LEU A 165 16.13 22.63 18.68
CA LEU A 165 16.76 23.85 18.19
C LEU A 165 15.69 24.94 18.10
N LEU A 166 15.83 25.95 18.97
CA LEU A 166 14.98 27.14 19.00
C LEU A 166 15.56 28.17 18.04
N ASN A 167 14.90 28.37 16.91
CA ASN A 167 15.35 29.25 15.85
C ASN A 167 14.62 30.60 15.89
N CYS A 168 15.29 31.65 15.40
CA CYS A 168 14.75 33.01 15.24
C CYS A 168 14.28 33.68 16.54
N TYR A 169 14.86 33.33 17.69
CA TYR A 169 14.51 33.95 18.97
C TYR A 169 14.88 35.44 19.02
N ASN A 170 13.94 36.28 19.47
CA ASN A 170 14.03 37.75 19.42
C ASN A 170 14.02 38.47 20.76
N ASP A 171 13.59 37.79 21.82
CA ASP A 171 13.42 38.43 23.12
C ASP A 171 14.78 38.56 23.85
N ASP A 172 14.80 39.37 24.89
CA ASP A 172 16.01 39.74 25.63
C ASP A 172 16.41 38.74 26.73
N LEU A 173 15.65 37.65 26.95
CA LEU A 173 16.07 36.64 27.93
C LEU A 173 17.40 36.05 27.52
N ASP A 174 18.23 35.70 28.48
CA ASP A 174 19.43 34.93 28.22
C ASP A 174 19.09 33.49 27.79
N ASP A 175 20.07 32.82 27.17
CA ASP A 175 19.85 31.48 26.62
C ASP A 175 19.51 30.44 27.71
N GLU A 176 20.05 30.58 28.93
CA GLU A 176 19.79 29.63 30.02
C GLU A 176 18.37 29.82 30.59
N GLU A 177 17.95 31.06 30.80
CA GLU A 177 16.59 31.42 31.19
C GLU A 177 15.56 30.90 30.18
N LEU A 178 15.78 31.15 28.89
CA LEU A 178 14.90 30.63 27.82
C LEU A 178 14.85 29.10 27.82
N ILE A 179 15.99 28.43 27.94
CA ILE A 179 16.05 26.97 27.98
C ILE A 179 15.25 26.42 29.16
N ASN A 180 15.36 27.05 30.33
CA ASN A 180 14.62 26.65 31.52
C ASN A 180 13.12 26.88 31.34
N ASP A 181 12.70 28.02 30.79
CA ASP A 181 11.29 28.31 30.52
C ASP A 181 10.68 27.30 29.52
N ILE A 182 11.38 26.99 28.44
CA ILE A 182 10.95 25.98 27.47
C ILE A 182 10.88 24.59 28.11
N LYS A 183 11.83 24.22 28.98
CA LYS A 183 11.76 22.99 29.76
C LYS A 183 10.54 22.97 30.70
N GLU A 184 10.20 24.10 31.33
CA GLU A 184 9.01 24.22 32.18
C GLU A 184 7.72 24.00 31.37
N GLN A 185 7.60 24.67 30.21
CA GLN A 185 6.47 24.49 29.30
C GLN A 185 6.34 23.03 28.85
N LEU A 186 7.47 22.36 28.60
CA LEU A 186 7.49 20.96 28.20
C LEU A 186 7.19 19.98 29.34
N LYS A 187 7.34 20.33 30.62
CA LYS A 187 6.91 19.47 31.75
C LYS A 187 5.43 19.17 31.71
N GLN A 188 4.64 20.10 31.17
CA GLN A 188 3.20 19.93 31.01
C GLN A 188 2.85 18.90 29.93
N THR A 189 3.84 18.52 29.12
CA THR A 189 3.72 17.47 28.10
C THR A 189 4.28 16.16 28.64
N LYS A 190 3.80 15.02 28.11
CA LYS A 190 4.28 13.68 28.51
C LYS A 190 5.73 13.38 28.08
N PHE A 191 6.46 14.36 27.55
CA PHE A 191 7.67 14.14 26.78
C PHE A 191 8.88 14.93 27.30
N GLN A 192 8.82 15.50 28.51
CA GLN A 192 9.94 16.29 29.04
C GLN A 192 11.23 15.48 29.18
N SER A 193 11.15 14.21 29.58
CA SER A 193 12.31 13.31 29.77
C SER A 193 13.08 12.99 28.48
N ASN A 194 12.54 13.41 27.34
CA ASN A 194 12.95 12.97 26.02
C ASN A 194 13.81 14.01 25.29
N ILE A 195 14.04 15.18 25.89
CA ILE A 195 14.89 16.22 25.30
C ILE A 195 16.28 16.20 25.95
N ASP A 196 17.27 15.79 25.16
CA ASP A 196 18.65 15.66 25.64
C ASP A 196 19.36 17.02 25.71
N LYS A 197 19.15 17.84 24.68
CA LYS A 197 19.82 19.14 24.53
C LYS A 197 18.93 20.14 23.82
N ILE A 198 18.97 21.39 24.27
CA ILE A 198 18.33 22.53 23.62
C ILE A 198 19.43 23.48 23.13
N ILE A 199 19.38 23.88 21.87
CA ILE A 199 20.23 24.94 21.29
C ILE A 199 19.35 26.13 20.97
N VAL A 200 19.83 27.33 21.32
CA VAL A 200 19.20 28.59 20.95
C VAL A 200 19.96 29.22 19.79
N GLN A 201 19.24 29.50 18.70
CA GLN A 201 19.72 30.28 17.57
C GLN A 201 18.94 31.59 17.53
N ARG A 202 19.58 32.67 17.98
CA ARG A 202 18.98 34.01 17.98
C ARG A 202 18.82 34.54 16.57
N LYS A 203 17.80 35.39 16.36
CA LYS A 203 17.59 36.07 15.09
C LYS A 203 18.71 37.08 14.84
N GLY A 204 19.29 37.01 13.65
CA GLY A 204 20.19 38.06 13.19
C GLY A 204 19.43 39.37 12.98
N LYS A 205 19.97 40.46 13.54
CA LYS A 205 19.55 41.82 13.22
C LYS A 205 20.13 42.21 11.86
N ARG A 206 19.47 43.13 11.16
CA ARG A 206 19.85 43.49 9.78
C ARG A 206 21.30 44.00 9.67
N ASP A 207 21.76 44.70 10.68
CA ASP A 207 23.09 45.29 10.82
C ASP A 207 24.18 44.28 11.22
N ASN A 208 23.82 43.07 11.65
CA ASN A 208 24.80 42.05 12.09
C ASN A 208 24.70 40.71 11.34
N LEU A 209 23.97 40.63 10.22
CA LEU A 209 23.84 39.38 9.45
C LEU A 209 25.19 38.82 9.01
N ASP A 210 26.10 39.68 8.55
CA ASP A 210 27.45 39.26 8.15
C ASP A 210 28.24 38.65 9.30
N GLU A 211 27.95 39.05 10.54
CA GLU A 211 28.54 38.46 11.74
C GLU A 211 27.92 37.10 12.06
N VAL A 212 26.59 37.01 12.03
CA VAL A 212 25.84 35.76 12.27
C VAL A 212 26.29 34.65 11.32
N PHE A 213 26.51 34.96 10.05
CA PHE A 213 26.89 33.98 9.03
C PHE A 213 28.40 33.77 8.86
N LYS A 214 29.24 34.23 9.81
CA LYS A 214 30.69 33.95 9.79
C LYS A 214 31.01 32.47 10.03
N ASP A 215 32.15 32.04 9.50
CA ASP A 215 32.69 30.69 9.70
C ASP A 215 32.88 30.34 11.19
N ASN A 216 33.27 31.30 12.03
CA ASN A 216 33.43 31.05 13.47
C ASN A 216 32.10 30.61 14.13
N HIS A 217 31.00 31.28 13.83
CA HIS A 217 29.68 30.89 14.32
C HIS A 217 29.24 29.54 13.76
N ARG A 218 29.57 29.26 12.49
CA ARG A 218 29.31 27.96 11.88
C ARG A 218 30.05 26.83 12.62
N GLN A 219 31.31 27.05 13.00
CA GLN A 219 32.09 26.07 13.75
C GLN A 219 31.56 25.89 15.18
N ILE A 220 31.19 26.98 15.85
CA ILE A 220 30.52 26.90 17.16
C ILE A 220 29.26 26.03 17.05
N PHE A 221 28.45 26.26 16.02
CA PHE A 221 27.22 25.50 15.83
C PHE A 221 27.50 24.01 15.54
N TRP A 222 28.47 23.71 14.68
CA TRP A 222 28.91 22.33 14.44
C TRP A 222 29.40 21.64 15.71
N ASN A 223 30.17 22.32 16.57
CA ASN A 223 30.62 21.78 17.85
C ASN A 223 29.43 21.45 18.76
N GLN A 224 28.40 22.31 18.78
CA GLN A 224 27.19 22.05 19.56
C GLN A 224 26.43 20.80 19.06
N ILE A 225 26.33 20.62 17.74
CA ILE A 225 25.73 19.43 17.09
C ILE A 225 26.56 18.17 17.36
N GLN A 226 27.89 18.26 17.29
CA GLN A 226 28.80 17.16 17.62
C GLN A 226 28.63 16.68 19.07
N ALA A 227 28.43 17.62 19.99
CA ALA A 227 28.20 17.32 21.40
C ALA A 227 26.78 16.81 21.72
N MET A 228 25.86 16.73 20.75
CA MET A 228 24.55 16.10 20.96
C MET A 228 24.68 14.57 21.09
N ASN A 229 23.76 13.97 21.84
CA ASN A 229 23.67 12.53 21.96
C ASN A 229 23.07 11.91 20.70
N LYS A 230 23.55 10.72 20.36
CA LYS A 230 22.90 9.87 19.37
C LYS A 230 21.78 9.10 20.06
N VAL A 231 20.77 8.76 19.29
CA VAL A 231 19.55 8.12 19.75
C VAL A 231 19.22 6.97 18.81
N GLN A 232 18.92 5.81 19.38
CA GLN A 232 18.35 4.70 18.63
C GLN A 232 16.84 4.87 18.63
N ILE A 233 16.26 5.06 17.44
CA ILE A 233 14.82 5.25 17.31
C ILE A 233 14.21 3.98 16.77
N LYS A 234 13.13 3.54 17.41
CA LYS A 234 12.25 2.50 16.88
C LYS A 234 11.03 3.16 16.27
N PRO A 235 10.80 3.02 14.96
CA PRO A 235 9.54 3.38 14.33
C PRO A 235 8.36 2.69 15.02
N ARG A 236 7.23 3.39 15.23
CA ARG A 236 5.99 2.77 15.74
C ARG A 236 4.96 2.56 14.65
N ASN A 237 4.56 3.64 13.98
CA ASN A 237 3.51 3.60 12.97
C ASN A 237 3.78 4.70 11.94
N ILE A 238 3.67 4.35 10.66
CA ILE A 238 3.78 5.32 9.58
C ILE A 238 2.40 5.95 9.38
N PRO A 239 2.23 7.28 9.57
CA PRO A 239 0.97 7.95 9.30
C PRO A 239 0.47 7.65 7.88
N LYS A 240 -0.84 7.41 7.75
CA LYS A 240 -1.49 7.09 6.45
C LYS A 240 -0.97 5.84 5.76
N SER A 241 -0.16 5.00 6.42
CA SER A 241 0.33 3.74 5.85
C SER A 241 -0.77 2.75 5.50
N GLN A 242 -1.95 2.86 6.13
CA GLN A 242 -3.13 2.09 5.75
C GLN A 242 -3.46 2.20 4.26
N LEU A 243 -3.19 3.35 3.61
CA LEU A 243 -3.37 3.53 2.17
C LEU A 243 -2.51 2.56 1.35
N ILE A 244 -1.31 2.20 1.84
CA ILE A 244 -0.45 1.20 1.21
C ILE A 244 -1.11 -0.18 1.37
N SER A 245 -1.58 -0.53 2.56
CA SER A 245 -2.21 -1.83 2.80
C SER A 245 -3.49 -1.99 1.96
N GLU A 246 -4.33 -0.97 1.90
CA GLU A 246 -5.55 -0.93 1.09
C GLU A 246 -5.22 -1.10 -0.40
N PHE A 247 -4.21 -0.38 -0.91
CA PHE A 247 -3.72 -0.55 -2.28
C PHE A 247 -3.24 -1.98 -2.54
N LEU A 248 -2.37 -2.52 -1.67
CA LEU A 248 -1.81 -3.87 -1.84
C LEU A 248 -2.90 -4.94 -1.82
N ILE A 249 -3.87 -4.83 -0.90
CA ILE A 249 -5.01 -5.76 -0.82
C ILE A 249 -5.87 -5.67 -2.07
N SER A 250 -6.26 -4.45 -2.46
CA SER A 250 -7.11 -4.22 -3.62
C SER A 250 -6.45 -4.72 -4.90
N GLU A 251 -5.18 -4.37 -5.13
CA GLU A 251 -4.49 -4.73 -6.37
C GLU A 251 -4.14 -6.22 -6.41
N ALA A 252 -3.73 -6.83 -5.29
CA ALA A 252 -3.55 -8.28 -5.22
C ALA A 252 -4.85 -9.03 -5.50
N THR A 253 -5.97 -8.55 -4.94
CA THR A 253 -7.31 -9.12 -5.17
C THR A 253 -7.70 -9.05 -6.65
N ASN A 254 -7.53 -7.88 -7.28
CA ASN A 254 -7.79 -7.69 -8.70
C ASN A 254 -6.93 -8.63 -9.56
N LYS A 255 -5.63 -8.74 -9.26
CA LYS A 255 -4.70 -9.61 -9.99
C LYS A 255 -5.00 -11.09 -9.80
N ILE A 256 -5.45 -11.51 -8.61
CA ILE A 256 -5.97 -12.86 -8.39
C ILE A 256 -7.19 -13.11 -9.28
N GLN A 257 -8.18 -12.22 -9.28
CA GLN A 257 -9.38 -12.36 -10.11
C GLN A 257 -9.06 -12.40 -11.61
N GLU A 258 -8.15 -11.56 -12.08
CA GLU A 258 -7.65 -11.58 -13.46
C GLU A 258 -7.04 -12.96 -13.79
N ASN A 259 -6.18 -13.51 -12.93
CA ASN A 259 -5.56 -14.81 -13.12
C ASN A 259 -6.57 -15.96 -13.03
N VAL A 260 -7.55 -15.90 -12.12
CA VAL A 260 -8.69 -16.85 -12.06
C VAL A 260 -9.37 -16.92 -13.41
N LYS A 261 -9.71 -15.75 -13.99
CA LYS A 261 -10.39 -15.68 -15.28
C LYS A 261 -9.54 -16.27 -16.41
N ILE A 262 -8.25 -15.91 -16.48
CA ILE A 262 -7.32 -16.45 -17.48
C ILE A 262 -7.22 -17.98 -17.36
N MET A 263 -7.13 -18.50 -16.12
CA MET A 263 -7.08 -19.94 -15.86
C MET A 263 -8.37 -20.64 -16.28
N GLN A 264 -9.54 -20.05 -16.00
CA GLN A 264 -10.83 -20.58 -16.47
C GLN A 264 -10.88 -20.65 -18.00
N ASP A 265 -10.47 -19.58 -18.68
CA ASP A 265 -10.40 -19.53 -20.14
C ASP A 265 -9.43 -20.58 -20.68
N PHE A 266 -8.26 -20.75 -20.06
CA PHE A 266 -7.28 -21.78 -20.41
C PHE A 266 -7.86 -23.19 -20.32
N PHE A 267 -8.60 -23.52 -19.25
CA PHE A 267 -9.23 -24.84 -19.12
C PHE A 267 -10.43 -25.05 -20.04
N ASN A 268 -11.08 -23.98 -20.49
CA ASN A 268 -12.21 -24.05 -21.43
C ASN A 268 -11.77 -24.24 -22.89
N ILE A 269 -10.54 -23.87 -23.25
CA ILE A 269 -10.01 -24.12 -24.59
C ILE A 269 -9.86 -25.64 -24.78
N LYS A 270 -10.49 -26.16 -25.84
CA LYS A 270 -10.36 -27.58 -26.20
C LYS A 270 -8.88 -27.89 -26.37
N SER A 271 -8.38 -28.85 -25.60
CA SER A 271 -7.00 -29.31 -25.75
C SER A 271 -6.88 -30.06 -27.07
N ASP A 272 -6.50 -29.33 -28.11
CA ASP A 272 -5.94 -29.92 -29.31
C ASP A 272 -4.65 -30.66 -28.93
N GLU A 273 -4.30 -31.67 -29.73
CA GLU A 273 -3.23 -32.66 -29.51
C GLU A 273 -1.95 -32.01 -28.94
N THR A 274 -1.82 -32.06 -27.61
CA THR A 274 -0.65 -31.62 -26.87
C THR A 274 0.35 -32.76 -26.82
N ASN A 275 1.63 -32.46 -27.06
CA ASN A 275 2.67 -33.48 -26.99
C ASN A 275 2.80 -33.99 -25.54
N GLN A 276 3.11 -35.28 -25.36
CA GLN A 276 3.21 -35.97 -24.07
C GLN A 276 4.09 -35.23 -23.06
N GLN A 277 5.23 -34.66 -23.51
CA GLN A 277 6.12 -33.87 -22.65
C GLN A 277 5.42 -32.65 -22.04
N GLN A 278 4.59 -31.94 -22.83
CA GLN A 278 3.85 -30.78 -22.33
C GLN A 278 2.79 -31.18 -21.31
N ASN A 279 2.20 -32.38 -21.46
CA ASN A 279 1.24 -32.91 -20.51
C ASN A 279 1.88 -33.29 -19.18
N ASP A 280 3.09 -33.85 -19.18
CA ASP A 280 3.82 -34.18 -17.95
C ASP A 280 4.25 -32.91 -17.20
N ASP A 281 4.77 -31.90 -17.91
CA ASP A 281 5.15 -30.60 -17.30
C ASP A 281 3.92 -29.88 -16.73
N MET A 282 2.81 -29.86 -17.48
CA MET A 282 1.54 -29.29 -17.03
C MET A 282 0.99 -30.05 -15.81
N LEU A 283 1.06 -31.37 -15.79
CA LEU A 283 0.64 -32.19 -14.65
C LEU A 283 1.44 -31.85 -13.38
N ALA A 284 2.76 -31.66 -13.51
CA ALA A 284 3.61 -31.26 -12.41
C ALA A 284 3.23 -29.87 -11.88
N ASP A 285 3.06 -28.87 -12.76
CA ASP A 285 2.67 -27.52 -12.36
C ASP A 285 1.26 -27.47 -11.75
N LEU A 286 0.30 -28.25 -12.25
CA LEU A 286 -1.04 -28.38 -11.67
C LEU A 286 -1.00 -28.97 -10.25
N LYS A 287 -0.15 -29.97 -10.00
CA LYS A 287 0.06 -30.56 -8.67
C LYS A 287 0.68 -29.55 -7.71
N ILE A 288 1.67 -28.78 -8.16
CA ILE A 288 2.28 -27.69 -7.37
C ILE A 288 1.22 -26.60 -7.06
N PHE A 289 0.41 -26.23 -8.05
CA PHE A 289 -0.66 -25.25 -7.86
C PHE A 289 -1.68 -25.70 -6.81
N LYS A 290 -2.12 -26.96 -6.89
CA LYS A 290 -3.05 -27.54 -5.93
C LYS A 290 -2.45 -27.56 -4.52
N ASP A 291 -1.19 -27.96 -4.38
CA ASP A 291 -0.50 -27.95 -3.09
C ASP A 291 -0.42 -26.54 -2.50
N LEU A 292 -0.09 -25.52 -3.32
CA LEU A 292 -0.08 -24.11 -2.90
C LEU A 292 -1.44 -23.62 -2.38
N MET A 293 -2.54 -24.08 -2.97
CA MET A 293 -3.90 -23.73 -2.52
C MET A 293 -4.29 -24.44 -1.21
N GLN A 294 -3.72 -25.62 -0.95
CA GLN A 294 -4.08 -26.45 0.21
C GLN A 294 -3.15 -26.25 1.42
N ASN A 295 -1.88 -25.92 1.18
CA ASN A 295 -0.82 -25.87 2.19
C ASN A 295 -0.08 -24.52 2.19
N ASP A 296 -0.53 -23.56 3.00
CA ASP A 296 0.09 -22.24 3.10
C ASP A 296 0.75 -21.95 4.46
N LYS A 297 0.80 -22.93 5.38
CA LYS A 297 1.11 -22.71 6.81
C LYS A 297 2.45 -22.03 7.10
N ASN A 298 3.35 -21.92 6.12
CA ASN A 298 4.68 -21.34 6.28
C ASN A 298 5.02 -20.21 5.29
N LEU A 299 4.08 -19.77 4.45
CA LEU A 299 4.34 -18.72 3.46
C LEU A 299 3.86 -17.35 3.96
N THR A 300 4.68 -16.31 3.78
CA THR A 300 4.19 -14.93 3.92
C THR A 300 3.19 -14.61 2.80
N ALA A 301 2.38 -13.57 2.97
CA ALA A 301 1.42 -13.14 1.95
C ALA A 301 2.13 -12.83 0.61
N LEU A 302 3.30 -12.18 0.66
CA LEU A 302 4.14 -11.94 -0.50
C LEU A 302 4.61 -13.24 -1.16
N GLN A 303 5.19 -14.17 -0.38
CA GLN A 303 5.72 -15.43 -0.93
C GLN A 303 4.62 -16.27 -1.57
N TRP A 304 3.46 -16.34 -0.92
CA TRP A 304 2.30 -17.04 -1.45
C TRP A 304 1.84 -16.39 -2.76
N PHE A 305 1.71 -15.06 -2.79
CA PHE A 305 1.28 -14.31 -3.98
C PHE A 305 2.27 -14.45 -5.15
N GLU A 306 3.58 -14.41 -4.89
CA GLU A 306 4.62 -14.64 -5.89
C GLU A 306 4.55 -16.04 -6.49
N GLN A 307 4.44 -17.07 -5.65
CA GLN A 307 4.30 -18.45 -6.13
C GLN A 307 3.01 -18.62 -6.93
N PHE A 308 1.92 -18.01 -6.46
CA PHE A 308 0.64 -18.00 -7.13
C PHE A 308 0.74 -17.43 -8.56
N ILE A 309 1.25 -16.21 -8.71
CA ILE A 309 1.43 -15.58 -10.02
C ILE A 309 2.37 -16.40 -10.91
N ASN A 310 3.50 -16.86 -10.38
CA ASN A 310 4.47 -17.65 -11.15
C ASN A 310 3.87 -18.95 -11.71
N ILE A 311 3.03 -19.65 -10.93
CA ILE A 311 2.40 -20.89 -11.40
C ILE A 311 1.28 -20.59 -12.40
N CYS A 312 0.46 -19.57 -12.17
CA CYS A 312 -0.54 -19.13 -13.15
C CYS A 312 0.12 -18.75 -14.48
N GLU A 313 1.24 -18.02 -14.45
CA GLU A 313 2.03 -17.70 -15.63
C GLU A 313 2.57 -18.96 -16.32
N LYS A 314 3.12 -19.93 -15.59
CA LYS A 314 3.62 -21.18 -16.20
C LYS A 314 2.53 -21.97 -16.91
N LEU A 315 1.38 -22.13 -16.25
CA LEU A 315 0.25 -22.88 -16.78
C LEU A 315 -0.30 -22.23 -18.05
N THR A 316 -0.39 -20.89 -18.08
CA THR A 316 -1.01 -20.13 -19.17
C THR A 316 -0.05 -19.79 -20.32
N ASN A 317 1.25 -19.59 -20.05
CA ASN A 317 2.25 -19.21 -21.07
C ASN A 317 2.77 -20.37 -21.91
N SER A 318 2.36 -21.61 -21.64
CA SER A 318 2.67 -22.78 -22.47
C SER A 318 2.22 -22.61 -23.95
N GLY A 319 1.34 -21.63 -24.24
CA GLY A 319 0.84 -21.26 -25.57
C GLY A 319 1.37 -19.94 -26.17
N LYS A 320 2.69 -19.71 -26.24
CA LYS A 320 3.38 -18.71 -27.12
C LYS A 320 2.90 -17.24 -27.18
N GLN A 321 1.88 -16.78 -26.45
CA GLN A 321 1.42 -15.39 -26.53
C GLN A 321 1.70 -14.65 -25.22
N GLN A 322 2.59 -13.66 -25.35
CA GLN A 322 2.85 -12.55 -24.43
C GLN A 322 2.82 -12.94 -22.95
N GLN A 323 4.01 -13.07 -22.33
CA GLN A 323 4.14 -12.85 -20.88
C GLN A 323 3.36 -11.59 -20.56
N THR A 324 2.19 -11.77 -19.98
CA THR A 324 1.38 -10.65 -19.57
C THR A 324 2.26 -9.92 -18.56
N LYS A 325 2.55 -8.64 -18.81
CA LYS A 325 3.27 -7.78 -17.86
C LYS A 325 2.51 -7.65 -16.51
N ILE A 326 1.36 -8.33 -16.40
CA ILE A 326 0.44 -8.40 -15.29
C ILE A 326 1.20 -8.95 -14.09
N GLY A 327 1.57 -8.04 -13.19
CA GLY A 327 2.07 -8.40 -11.87
C GLY A 327 3.55 -8.15 -11.62
N LYS A 328 4.42 -7.97 -12.63
CA LYS A 328 5.86 -7.72 -12.34
C LYS A 328 6.08 -6.41 -11.58
N ASP A 329 5.43 -5.35 -12.03
CA ASP A 329 5.52 -4.03 -11.41
C ASP A 329 4.90 -4.08 -9.99
N PHE A 330 3.71 -4.67 -9.85
CA PHE A 330 3.05 -4.89 -8.56
C PHE A 330 3.84 -5.78 -7.58
N ILE A 331 4.36 -6.94 -8.01
CA ILE A 331 5.21 -7.81 -7.17
C ILE A 331 6.41 -7.01 -6.68
N SER A 332 7.02 -6.21 -7.54
CA SER A 332 8.15 -5.37 -7.16
C SER A 332 7.78 -4.29 -6.13
N LEU A 333 6.56 -3.76 -6.18
CA LEU A 333 6.01 -2.89 -5.12
C LEU A 333 5.73 -3.66 -3.84
N PHE A 334 5.11 -4.84 -3.94
CA PHE A 334 4.78 -5.68 -2.79
C PHE A 334 6.05 -6.08 -2.03
N GLN A 335 7.06 -6.59 -2.75
CA GLN A 335 8.41 -6.84 -2.22
C GLN A 335 9.01 -5.61 -1.53
N TYR A 336 8.89 -4.45 -2.16
CA TYR A 336 9.40 -3.21 -1.59
C TYR A 336 8.68 -2.85 -0.27
N PHE A 337 7.36 -3.02 -0.18
CA PHE A 337 6.62 -2.69 1.03
C PHE A 337 6.69 -3.76 2.13
N GLU A 338 7.02 -5.01 1.81
CA GLU A 338 7.29 -6.08 2.79
C GLU A 338 8.40 -5.69 3.76
N GLN A 339 9.40 -4.91 3.34
CA GLN A 339 10.46 -4.42 4.23
C GLN A 339 9.94 -3.46 5.33
N PHE A 340 8.71 -2.94 5.18
CA PHE A 340 8.06 -2.03 6.13
C PHE A 340 6.83 -2.66 6.81
N LYS A 341 6.67 -3.99 6.73
CA LYS A 341 5.44 -4.68 7.19
C LYS A 341 5.07 -4.42 8.65
N GLU A 342 6.04 -4.19 9.52
CA GLU A 342 5.81 -3.92 10.94
C GLU A 342 5.26 -2.50 11.17
N PHE A 343 5.44 -1.60 10.21
CA PHE A 343 5.10 -0.18 10.31
C PHE A 343 3.89 0.23 9.46
N ILE A 344 3.45 -0.66 8.57
CA ILE A 344 2.27 -0.45 7.73
C ILE A 344 1.04 -0.93 8.49
N ASN A 345 0.18 0.01 8.86
CA ASN A 345 -1.11 -0.32 9.47
C ASN A 345 -1.95 -1.16 8.49
N GLY A 346 -2.58 -2.23 8.98
CA GLY A 346 -3.36 -3.14 8.16
C GLY A 346 -2.53 -4.16 7.36
N TYR A 347 -1.19 -4.16 7.44
CA TYR A 347 -0.37 -5.13 6.69
C TYR A 347 -0.69 -6.60 7.04
N GLN A 348 -1.05 -6.86 8.29
CA GLN A 348 -1.49 -8.20 8.73
C GLN A 348 -2.73 -8.69 7.96
N LEU A 349 -3.58 -7.77 7.48
CA LEU A 349 -4.73 -8.12 6.65
C LEU A 349 -4.32 -8.67 5.28
N LEU A 350 -3.07 -8.51 4.83
CA LEU A 350 -2.59 -9.16 3.60
C LEU A 350 -2.64 -10.69 3.69
N GLN A 351 -2.67 -11.27 4.90
CA GLN A 351 -2.93 -12.71 5.06
C GLN A 351 -4.31 -13.12 4.51
N THR A 352 -5.28 -12.20 4.51
CA THR A 352 -6.61 -12.45 3.91
C THR A 352 -6.57 -12.61 2.39
N ILE A 353 -5.51 -12.13 1.72
CA ILE A 353 -5.32 -12.33 0.27
C ILE A 353 -5.20 -13.82 -0.03
N ASN A 354 -4.46 -14.57 0.80
CA ASN A 354 -4.29 -16.01 0.62
C ASN A 354 -5.65 -16.71 0.69
N GLU A 355 -6.46 -16.39 1.71
CA GLU A 355 -7.80 -16.94 1.89
C GLU A 355 -8.74 -16.55 0.74
N PHE A 356 -8.70 -15.29 0.31
CA PHE A 356 -9.45 -14.83 -0.86
C PHE A 356 -9.05 -15.60 -2.12
N GLY A 357 -7.74 -15.78 -2.34
CA GLY A 357 -7.21 -16.57 -3.44
C GLY A 357 -7.71 -18.01 -3.41
N LYS A 358 -7.58 -18.70 -2.29
CA LYS A 358 -8.12 -20.06 -2.11
C LYS A 358 -9.62 -20.14 -2.43
N GLN A 359 -10.40 -19.17 -1.94
CA GLN A 359 -11.83 -19.12 -2.20
C GLN A 359 -12.15 -18.90 -3.68
N ALA A 360 -11.45 -17.96 -4.33
CA ALA A 360 -11.63 -17.66 -5.74
C ALA A 360 -11.25 -18.86 -6.64
N PHE A 361 -10.26 -19.66 -6.21
CA PHE A 361 -9.80 -20.84 -6.94
C PHE A 361 -10.57 -22.13 -6.66
N LYS A 362 -11.49 -22.16 -5.69
CA LYS A 362 -12.28 -23.36 -5.37
C LYS A 362 -13.05 -23.93 -6.56
N GLN A 363 -13.50 -23.07 -7.49
CA GLN A 363 -14.16 -23.50 -8.72
C GLN A 363 -13.18 -24.08 -9.74
N ILE A 364 -11.97 -23.51 -9.80
CA ILE A 364 -10.90 -23.96 -10.69
C ILE A 364 -10.29 -25.27 -10.17
N GLU A 365 -10.28 -25.52 -8.86
CA GLU A 365 -9.82 -26.78 -8.26
C GLU A 365 -10.51 -28.00 -8.89
N ILE A 366 -11.82 -27.92 -9.14
CA ILE A 366 -12.58 -28.98 -9.82
C ILE A 366 -12.07 -29.18 -11.27
N LEU A 367 -11.77 -28.09 -11.98
CA LEU A 367 -11.24 -28.14 -13.34
C LEU A 367 -9.82 -28.72 -13.37
N ILE A 368 -9.00 -28.35 -12.40
CA ILE A 368 -7.65 -28.89 -12.21
C ILE A 368 -7.72 -30.39 -11.96
N ASP A 369 -8.56 -30.84 -11.04
CA ASP A 369 -8.71 -32.27 -10.71
C ASP A 369 -9.19 -33.07 -11.92
N THR A 370 -10.17 -32.54 -12.66
CA THR A 370 -10.65 -33.15 -13.90
C THR A 370 -9.53 -33.22 -14.95
N LYS A 371 -8.70 -32.17 -15.07
CA LYS A 371 -7.60 -32.12 -16.03
C LYS A 371 -6.47 -33.08 -15.64
N ILE A 372 -6.13 -33.17 -14.36
CA ILE A 372 -5.16 -34.13 -13.81
C ILE A 372 -5.61 -35.56 -14.14
N GLU A 373 -6.87 -35.90 -13.84
CA GLU A 373 -7.44 -37.22 -14.13
C GLU A 373 -7.40 -37.53 -15.63
N LEU A 374 -7.71 -36.56 -16.49
CA LEU A 374 -7.64 -36.72 -17.94
C LEU A 374 -6.21 -37.00 -18.44
N ILE A 375 -5.21 -36.25 -17.96
CA ILE A 375 -3.81 -36.45 -18.34
C ILE A 375 -3.34 -37.84 -17.87
N GLU A 376 -3.67 -38.24 -16.65
CA GLU A 376 -3.28 -39.55 -16.11
C GLU A 376 -3.93 -40.70 -16.90
N LYS A 377 -5.20 -40.56 -17.32
CA LYS A 377 -5.85 -41.53 -18.22
C LYS A 377 -5.22 -41.57 -19.62
N LEU A 378 -4.86 -40.43 -20.20
CA LEU A 378 -4.16 -40.38 -21.49
C LEU A 378 -2.80 -41.09 -21.41
N LYS A 379 -2.07 -40.88 -20.31
CA LYS A 379 -0.80 -41.55 -20.06
C LYS A 379 -0.96 -43.07 -19.95
N GLN A 380 -1.96 -43.54 -19.20
CA GLN A 380 -2.29 -44.96 -19.10
C GLN A 380 -2.65 -45.57 -20.46
N ALA A 381 -3.51 -44.90 -21.24
CA ALA A 381 -3.90 -45.36 -22.57
C ALA A 381 -2.70 -45.43 -23.55
N GLU A 382 -1.76 -44.49 -23.45
CA GLU A 382 -0.54 -44.50 -24.26
C GLU A 382 0.41 -45.63 -23.86
N GLU A 383 0.57 -45.89 -22.56
CA GLU A 383 1.33 -47.04 -22.06
C GLU A 383 0.72 -48.38 -22.50
N GLU A 384 -0.60 -48.50 -22.48
CA GLU A 384 -1.32 -49.68 -22.99
C GLU A 384 -1.15 -49.84 -24.50
N ARG A 385 -1.23 -48.75 -25.27
CA ARG A 385 -0.96 -48.77 -26.72
C ARG A 385 0.47 -49.23 -27.01
N LEU A 386 1.44 -48.74 -26.25
CA LEU A 386 2.85 -49.12 -26.42
C LEU A 386 3.06 -50.62 -26.11
N LYS A 387 2.41 -51.14 -25.05
CA LYS A 387 2.43 -52.58 -24.72
C LYS A 387 1.80 -53.41 -25.84
N ALA A 388 0.64 -53.00 -26.36
CA ALA A 388 -0.01 -53.70 -27.47
C ALA A 388 0.84 -53.69 -28.76
N GLU A 389 1.52 -52.58 -29.06
CA GLU A 389 2.45 -52.48 -30.19
C GLU A 389 3.64 -53.43 -30.02
N GLN A 390 4.22 -53.51 -28.82
CA GLN A 390 5.32 -54.44 -28.51
C GLN A 390 4.88 -55.90 -28.62
N GLU A 391 3.69 -56.24 -28.14
CA GLU A 391 3.12 -57.58 -28.28
C GLU A 391 2.88 -57.95 -29.75
N LYS A 392 2.37 -57.00 -30.54
CA LYS A 392 2.19 -57.18 -31.99
C LYS A 392 3.52 -57.42 -32.70
N GLN A 393 4.56 -56.63 -32.39
CA GLN A 393 5.90 -56.83 -32.96
C GLN A 393 6.47 -58.20 -32.61
N LYS A 394 6.28 -58.65 -31.37
CA LYS A 394 6.69 -59.99 -30.93
C LYS A 394 5.95 -61.10 -31.68
N ALA A 395 4.63 -60.96 -31.85
CA ALA A 395 3.83 -61.91 -32.62
C ALA A 395 4.24 -61.95 -34.11
N GLU A 396 4.55 -60.79 -34.72
CA GLU A 396 5.08 -60.73 -36.09
C GLU A 396 6.46 -61.39 -36.21
N GLU A 397 7.34 -61.24 -35.22
CA GLU A 397 8.64 -61.90 -35.18
C GLU A 397 8.52 -63.42 -35.04
N ASP A 398 7.63 -63.90 -34.16
CA ASP A 398 7.36 -65.32 -33.97
C ASP A 398 6.73 -65.95 -35.22
N ALA A 399 5.78 -65.27 -35.87
CA ALA A 399 5.22 -65.70 -37.16
C ALA A 399 6.29 -65.77 -38.26
N ARG A 400 7.25 -64.84 -38.26
CA ARG A 400 8.39 -64.86 -39.19
C ARG A 400 9.33 -66.03 -38.91
N LYS A 401 9.62 -66.35 -37.64
CA LYS A 401 10.42 -67.54 -37.26
C LYS A 401 9.73 -68.82 -37.71
N GLU A 402 8.44 -68.95 -37.47
CA GLU A 402 7.66 -70.13 -37.89
C GLU A 402 7.66 -70.28 -39.42
N LYS A 403 7.52 -69.18 -40.16
CA LYS A 403 7.60 -69.20 -41.63
C LYS A 403 8.99 -69.65 -42.13
N GLN A 404 10.06 -69.25 -41.45
CA GLN A 404 11.42 -69.69 -41.78
C GLN A 404 11.61 -71.19 -41.49
N GLU A 405 11.07 -71.69 -40.37
CA GLU A 405 11.08 -73.12 -40.06
C GLU A 405 10.30 -73.94 -41.09
N ARG A 406 9.12 -73.48 -41.50
CA ARG A 406 8.33 -74.11 -42.58
C ARG A 406 9.11 -74.15 -43.90
N GLN A 407 9.78 -73.06 -44.28
CA GLN A 407 10.62 -73.05 -45.48
C GLN A 407 11.82 -74.00 -45.36
N LYS A 408 12.39 -74.16 -44.17
CA LYS A 408 13.49 -75.12 -43.92
C LYS A 408 13.00 -76.57 -44.04
N ALA A 409 11.85 -76.88 -43.42
CA ALA A 409 11.20 -78.18 -43.52
C ALA A 409 10.76 -78.51 -44.96
N GLU A 410 10.32 -77.50 -45.72
CA GLU A 410 9.96 -77.68 -47.13
C GLU A 410 11.18 -77.92 -48.02
N LYS A 411 12.31 -77.25 -47.76
CA LYS A 411 13.59 -77.57 -48.43
C LYS A 411 14.08 -78.97 -48.07
N GLU A 412 13.92 -79.42 -46.83
CA GLU A 412 14.22 -80.80 -46.43
C GLU A 412 13.29 -81.80 -47.12
N ARG A 413 12.00 -81.48 -47.27
CA ARG A 413 11.05 -82.28 -48.05
C ARG A 413 11.44 -82.36 -49.52
N GLN A 414 11.81 -81.25 -50.16
CA GLN A 414 12.25 -81.27 -51.56
C GLN A 414 13.55 -82.08 -51.73
N LYS A 415 14.45 -82.05 -50.75
CA LYS A 415 15.65 -82.89 -50.73
C LYS A 415 15.30 -84.38 -50.58
N ALA A 416 14.40 -84.70 -49.64
CA ALA A 416 13.89 -86.06 -49.46
C ALA A 416 13.11 -86.56 -50.69
N GLU A 417 12.41 -85.67 -51.40
CA GLU A 417 11.70 -85.98 -52.63
C GLU A 417 12.67 -86.21 -53.80
N GLN A 418 13.77 -85.46 -53.88
CA GLN A 418 14.85 -85.74 -54.84
C GLN A 418 15.58 -87.06 -54.55
N ASP A 419 15.81 -87.36 -53.26
CA ASP A 419 16.37 -88.64 -52.82
C ASP A 419 15.40 -89.80 -53.12
N ALA A 420 14.09 -89.59 -52.93
CA ALA A 420 13.04 -90.55 -53.29
C ALA A 420 12.87 -90.73 -54.81
N ILE A 421 13.12 -89.71 -55.63
CA ILE A 421 13.13 -89.82 -57.10
C ILE A 421 14.33 -90.63 -57.60
N LYS A 422 15.50 -90.50 -56.95
CA LYS A 422 16.66 -91.38 -57.16
C LYS A 422 16.34 -92.84 -56.77
N GLU A 423 15.66 -93.03 -55.65
CA GLU A 423 15.22 -94.36 -55.20
C GLU A 423 14.11 -94.96 -56.11
N LYS A 424 13.26 -94.09 -56.70
CA LYS A 424 12.20 -94.48 -57.65
C LYS A 424 12.74 -94.96 -59.00
N GLN A 425 13.94 -94.49 -59.41
CA GLN A 425 14.65 -95.01 -60.58
C GLN A 425 15.28 -96.39 -60.32
N GLU A 426 15.62 -96.72 -59.06
CA GLU A 426 16.08 -98.06 -58.67
C GLU A 426 14.91 -99.05 -58.49
N ARG A 427 13.74 -98.58 -58.04
CA ARG A 427 12.53 -99.41 -57.80
C ARG A 427 11.78 -99.86 -59.07
N GLN A 428 11.95 -99.20 -60.22
CA GLN A 428 11.40 -99.68 -61.51
C GLN A 428 11.98 -101.04 -61.95
N LYS A 429 13.08 -101.49 -61.34
CA LYS A 429 13.67 -102.81 -61.57
C LYS A 429 13.07 -103.92 -60.69
N ALA A 430 12.28 -103.57 -59.66
CA ALA A 430 11.68 -104.49 -58.70
C ALA A 430 10.15 -104.66 -58.89
N GLU A 431 9.54 -103.87 -59.78
CA GLU A 431 8.09 -103.84 -60.08
C GLU A 431 7.53 -105.13 -60.72
N GLN A 432 8.37 -106.12 -61.01
CA GLN A 432 7.93 -107.46 -61.43
C GLN A 432 7.56 -108.38 -60.26
N ASP A 433 7.97 -108.07 -59.02
CA ASP A 433 7.71 -108.94 -57.87
C ASP A 433 6.62 -108.37 -56.96
N ALA A 434 5.41 -108.84 -57.24
CA ALA A 434 4.34 -109.11 -56.28
C ALA A 434 3.61 -107.88 -55.71
N ILE A 435 2.40 -107.54 -56.19
CA ILE A 435 1.12 -108.27 -55.98
C ILE A 435 0.76 -108.52 -54.48
N LYS A 436 1.65 -108.27 -53.51
CA LYS A 436 1.35 -108.34 -52.06
C LYS A 436 0.88 -107.02 -51.45
N GLU A 437 0.96 -105.91 -52.19
CA GLU A 437 0.60 -104.56 -51.71
C GLU A 437 -0.87 -104.19 -51.98
N LYS A 438 -1.79 -105.16 -51.85
CA LYS A 438 -3.24 -104.90 -51.97
C LYS A 438 -3.91 -104.67 -50.61
N GLN A 439 -3.18 -104.80 -49.51
CA GLN A 439 -3.66 -104.61 -48.13
C GLN A 439 -3.24 -103.28 -47.47
N GLU A 440 -2.38 -102.46 -48.09
CA GLU A 440 -1.97 -101.15 -47.53
C GLU A 440 -2.82 -99.96 -48.02
N ARG A 441 -3.62 -100.14 -49.09
CA ARG A 441 -4.52 -99.09 -49.62
C ARG A 441 -5.67 -98.71 -48.69
N GLN A 442 -5.97 -99.49 -47.65
CA GLN A 442 -7.01 -99.13 -46.67
C GLN A 442 -6.52 -98.24 -45.52
N LYS A 443 -5.21 -98.14 -45.26
CA LYS A 443 -4.66 -97.28 -44.18
C LYS A 443 -4.32 -95.85 -44.63
N ALA A 444 -4.05 -95.65 -45.93
CA ALA A 444 -3.76 -94.33 -46.49
C ALA A 444 -5.02 -93.46 -46.74
N GLU A 445 -6.20 -94.08 -46.83
CA GLU A 445 -7.49 -93.39 -46.95
C GLU A 445 -7.95 -92.80 -45.59
N GLU A 446 -7.72 -93.53 -44.48
CA GLU A 446 -8.03 -93.07 -43.11
C GLU A 446 -7.11 -91.93 -42.64
N GLU A 447 -5.86 -91.89 -43.12
CA GLU A 447 -4.92 -90.81 -42.78
C GLU A 447 -5.22 -89.51 -43.55
N ARG A 448 -5.77 -89.60 -44.78
CA ARG A 448 -6.29 -88.43 -45.52
C ARG A 448 -7.55 -87.85 -44.87
N GLN A 449 -8.43 -88.68 -44.32
CA GLN A 449 -9.60 -88.21 -43.57
C GLN A 449 -9.19 -87.49 -42.27
N ARG A 450 -8.22 -88.00 -41.51
CA ARG A 450 -7.71 -87.32 -40.29
C ARG A 450 -6.97 -86.01 -40.56
N THR A 451 -6.35 -85.87 -41.74
CA THR A 451 -5.62 -84.65 -42.11
C THR A 451 -6.59 -83.55 -42.60
N GLU A 452 -7.65 -83.92 -43.32
CA GLU A 452 -8.71 -82.98 -43.72
C GLU A 452 -9.57 -82.54 -42.51
N GLU A 453 -9.78 -83.43 -41.52
CA GLU A 453 -10.47 -83.10 -40.26
C GLU A 453 -9.64 -82.14 -39.39
N LYS A 454 -8.31 -82.30 -39.35
CA LYS A 454 -7.40 -81.34 -38.70
C LYS A 454 -7.39 -79.98 -39.41
N ARG A 455 -7.41 -79.97 -40.76
CA ARG A 455 -7.49 -78.73 -41.55
C ARG A 455 -8.79 -77.97 -41.30
N ARG A 456 -9.93 -78.67 -41.22
CA ARG A 456 -11.23 -78.08 -40.84
C ARG A 456 -11.28 -77.64 -39.37
N ALA A 457 -10.63 -78.36 -38.47
CA ALA A 457 -10.52 -77.96 -37.06
C ALA A 457 -9.63 -76.71 -36.88
N GLU A 458 -8.56 -76.57 -37.66
CA GLU A 458 -7.71 -75.37 -37.67
C GLU A 458 -8.39 -74.18 -38.36
N GLU A 459 -9.07 -74.38 -39.49
CA GLU A 459 -9.90 -73.33 -40.12
C GLU A 459 -11.00 -72.86 -39.15
N ASN A 460 -11.63 -73.78 -38.41
CA ASN A 460 -12.61 -73.42 -37.39
C ASN A 460 -11.97 -72.70 -36.19
N ARG A 461 -10.77 -73.09 -35.74
CA ARG A 461 -10.05 -72.36 -34.68
C ARG A 461 -9.66 -70.96 -35.11
N TRP A 462 -9.15 -70.80 -36.34
CA TRP A 462 -8.80 -69.49 -36.91
C TRP A 462 -10.05 -68.62 -37.11
N ALA A 463 -11.16 -69.20 -37.57
CA ALA A 463 -12.43 -68.50 -37.69
C ALA A 463 -13.00 -68.09 -36.32
N GLU A 464 -12.90 -68.96 -35.31
CA GLU A 464 -13.31 -68.67 -33.93
C GLU A 464 -12.42 -67.60 -33.28
N GLU A 465 -11.11 -67.64 -33.51
CA GLU A 465 -10.15 -66.66 -33.01
C GLU A 465 -10.34 -65.29 -33.67
N LYS A 466 -10.57 -65.26 -35.00
CA LYS A 466 -10.96 -64.04 -35.70
C LYS A 466 -12.29 -63.50 -35.20
N ARG A 467 -13.25 -64.37 -34.86
CA ARG A 467 -14.54 -63.98 -34.27
C ARG A 467 -14.38 -63.45 -32.84
N ARG A 468 -13.46 -64.01 -32.04
CA ARG A 468 -13.11 -63.50 -30.71
C ARG A 468 -12.41 -62.14 -30.79
N ALA A 469 -11.44 -61.97 -31.68
CA ALA A 469 -10.78 -60.69 -31.89
C ALA A 469 -11.75 -59.59 -32.39
N GLU A 470 -12.70 -59.95 -33.26
CA GLU A 470 -13.77 -59.04 -33.70
C GLU A 470 -14.76 -58.73 -32.57
N GLN A 471 -15.11 -59.72 -31.74
CA GLN A 471 -15.95 -59.52 -30.55
C GLN A 471 -15.25 -58.66 -29.48
N ASP A 472 -13.94 -58.81 -29.30
CA ASP A 472 -13.16 -58.00 -28.37
C ASP A 472 -13.00 -56.57 -28.89
N ARG A 473 -12.79 -56.38 -30.21
CA ARG A 473 -12.89 -55.05 -30.84
C ARG A 473 -14.27 -54.42 -30.65
N GLN A 474 -15.34 -55.18 -30.84
CA GLN A 474 -16.69 -54.68 -30.60
C GLN A 474 -16.90 -54.35 -29.13
N ARG A 475 -16.41 -55.17 -28.19
CA ARG A 475 -16.48 -54.88 -26.75
C ARG A 475 -15.71 -53.62 -26.39
N GLN A 476 -14.47 -53.47 -26.85
CA GLN A 476 -13.66 -52.27 -26.67
C GLN A 476 -14.33 -51.04 -27.28
N GLN A 477 -14.89 -51.15 -28.49
CA GLN A 477 -15.63 -50.05 -29.11
C GLN A 477 -16.89 -49.70 -28.32
N THR A 478 -17.62 -50.70 -27.80
CA THR A 478 -18.81 -50.48 -26.97
C THR A 478 -18.44 -49.87 -25.61
N GLU A 479 -17.28 -50.22 -25.05
CA GLU A 479 -16.74 -49.68 -23.81
C GLU A 479 -16.27 -48.24 -23.99
N ILE A 480 -15.59 -47.93 -25.11
CA ILE A 480 -15.25 -46.56 -25.53
C ILE A 480 -16.52 -45.73 -25.75
N ASP A 481 -17.53 -46.27 -26.44
CA ASP A 481 -18.80 -45.58 -26.67
C ASP A 481 -19.58 -45.38 -25.35
N SER A 482 -19.50 -46.34 -24.42
CA SER A 482 -20.06 -46.25 -23.07
C SER A 482 -19.37 -45.14 -22.26
N LEU A 483 -18.03 -45.10 -22.27
CA LEU A 483 -17.22 -44.07 -21.64
C LEU A 483 -17.48 -42.70 -22.24
N ASN A 484 -17.57 -42.59 -23.57
CA ASN A 484 -17.92 -41.34 -24.24
C ASN A 484 -19.33 -40.86 -23.86
N ARG A 485 -20.29 -41.78 -23.69
CA ARG A 485 -21.63 -41.41 -23.16
C ARG A 485 -21.57 -40.96 -21.71
N GLN A 486 -20.79 -41.64 -20.86
CA GLN A 486 -20.60 -41.23 -19.47
C GLN A 486 -19.94 -39.86 -19.39
N TYR A 487 -18.90 -39.62 -20.19
CA TYR A 487 -18.22 -38.33 -20.27
C TYR A 487 -19.17 -37.23 -20.74
N LYS A 488 -19.98 -37.49 -21.77
CA LYS A 488 -21.00 -36.54 -22.26
C LYS A 488 -22.08 -36.24 -21.21
N LEU A 489 -22.50 -37.25 -20.44
CA LEU A 489 -23.42 -37.07 -19.29
C LEU A 489 -22.77 -36.27 -18.16
N GLN A 490 -21.46 -36.45 -17.94
CA GLN A 490 -20.70 -35.73 -16.94
C GLN A 490 -20.48 -34.27 -17.35
N GLU A 491 -20.16 -34.01 -18.63
CA GLU A 491 -20.14 -32.67 -19.22
C GLU A 491 -21.50 -31.97 -19.11
N GLU A 492 -22.61 -32.68 -19.35
CA GLU A 492 -23.95 -32.13 -19.15
C GLU A 492 -24.23 -31.80 -17.68
N LYS A 493 -23.81 -32.66 -16.74
CA LYS A 493 -23.92 -32.38 -15.30
C LYS A 493 -23.10 -31.16 -14.91
N ILE A 494 -21.87 -31.03 -15.41
CA ILE A 494 -21.00 -29.87 -15.17
C ILE A 494 -21.64 -28.61 -15.77
N ARG A 495 -22.15 -28.68 -17.00
CA ARG A 495 -22.90 -27.57 -17.62
C ARG A 495 -24.15 -27.17 -16.84
N MET A 496 -24.85 -28.14 -16.24
CA MET A 496 -26.02 -27.89 -15.41
C MET A 496 -25.61 -27.26 -14.07
N GLN A 497 -24.52 -27.73 -13.47
CA GLN A 497 -23.94 -27.11 -12.26
C GLN A 497 -23.44 -25.70 -12.53
N GLN A 498 -22.76 -25.46 -13.67
CA GLN A 498 -22.35 -24.12 -14.11
C GLN A 498 -23.54 -23.20 -14.29
N ARG A 499 -24.61 -23.63 -14.99
CA ARG A 499 -25.84 -22.83 -15.10
C ARG A 499 -26.48 -22.52 -13.74
N ASN A 500 -26.54 -23.51 -12.84
CA ASN A 500 -27.06 -23.27 -11.49
C ASN A 500 -26.18 -22.30 -10.69
N LEU A 501 -24.87 -22.35 -10.88
CA LEU A 501 -23.91 -21.47 -10.22
C LEU A 501 -23.97 -20.05 -10.81
N GLU A 502 -24.09 -19.91 -12.13
CA GLU A 502 -24.33 -18.65 -12.82
C GLU A 502 -25.66 -18.03 -12.36
N GLU A 503 -26.72 -18.83 -12.18
CA GLU A 503 -27.97 -18.38 -11.59
C GLU A 503 -27.80 -17.94 -10.13
N GLN A 504 -26.99 -18.65 -9.32
CA GLN A 504 -26.67 -18.25 -7.95
C GLN A 504 -25.83 -16.97 -7.90
N GLN A 505 -24.81 -16.84 -8.77
CA GLN A 505 -24.00 -15.63 -8.90
C GLN A 505 -24.87 -14.46 -9.35
N THR A 506 -25.75 -14.65 -10.33
CA THR A 506 -26.71 -13.63 -10.77
C THR A 506 -27.64 -13.22 -9.63
N LYS A 507 -28.11 -14.18 -8.81
CA LYS A 507 -28.90 -13.88 -7.61
C LYS A 507 -28.11 -13.10 -6.55
N MET A 508 -26.85 -13.48 -6.29
CA MET A 508 -25.97 -12.76 -5.35
C MET A 508 -25.60 -11.37 -5.86
N GLU A 509 -25.28 -11.21 -7.14
CA GLU A 509 -25.04 -9.91 -7.76
C GLU A 509 -26.28 -9.01 -7.69
N ASN A 510 -27.47 -9.57 -7.94
CA ASN A 510 -28.71 -8.81 -7.80
C ASN A 510 -28.99 -8.43 -6.34
N GLN A 511 -28.71 -9.31 -5.37
CA GLN A 511 -28.78 -8.98 -3.95
C GLN A 511 -27.75 -7.91 -3.56
N GLN A 512 -26.52 -7.99 -4.07
CA GLN A 512 -25.47 -7.01 -3.82
C GLN A 512 -25.81 -5.66 -4.44
N LYS A 513 -26.37 -5.63 -5.65
CA LYS A 513 -26.92 -4.42 -6.28
C LYS A 513 -28.07 -3.83 -5.46
N GLN A 514 -28.96 -4.66 -4.91
CA GLN A 514 -30.01 -4.20 -4.01
C GLN A 514 -29.43 -3.59 -2.73
N MET A 515 -28.47 -4.26 -2.07
CA MET A 515 -27.79 -3.73 -0.88
C MET A 515 -27.03 -2.44 -1.17
N GLN A 516 -26.37 -2.34 -2.33
CA GLN A 516 -25.69 -1.10 -2.76
C GLN A 516 -26.69 0.03 -3.02
N GLN A 517 -27.83 -0.25 -3.65
CA GLN A 517 -28.89 0.72 -3.85
C GLN A 517 -29.50 1.17 -2.51
N GLU A 518 -29.71 0.25 -1.58
CA GLU A 518 -30.22 0.55 -0.24
C GLU A 518 -29.20 1.36 0.57
N SER A 519 -27.92 0.98 0.56
CA SER A 519 -26.85 1.75 1.18
C SER A 519 -26.73 3.15 0.58
N LYS A 520 -26.90 3.30 -0.74
CA LYS A 520 -26.91 4.59 -1.40
C LYS A 520 -28.10 5.45 -0.96
N ARG A 521 -29.30 4.86 -0.88
CA ARG A 521 -30.50 5.55 -0.35
C ARG A 521 -30.29 6.00 1.10
N ASN A 522 -29.73 5.14 1.94
CA ASN A 522 -29.44 5.46 3.35
C ASN A 522 -28.41 6.59 3.47
N LEU A 523 -27.38 6.59 2.62
CA LEU A 523 -26.40 7.67 2.57
C LEU A 523 -27.02 9.00 2.10
N GLU A 524 -27.86 8.96 1.06
CA GLU A 524 -28.60 10.14 0.59
C GLU A 524 -29.55 10.68 1.66
N GLU A 525 -30.21 9.80 2.42
CA GLU A 525 -31.06 10.17 3.54
C GLU A 525 -30.25 10.78 4.70
N GLN A 526 -29.09 10.20 5.03
CA GLN A 526 -28.18 10.77 6.04
C GLN A 526 -27.70 12.16 5.62
N GLN A 527 -27.29 12.34 4.36
CA GLN A 527 -26.89 13.64 3.83
C GLN A 527 -28.03 14.65 3.88
N ARG A 528 -29.27 14.25 3.57
CA ARG A 528 -30.45 15.12 3.72
C ARG A 528 -30.66 15.55 5.18
N ARG A 529 -30.55 14.62 6.13
CA ARG A 529 -30.64 14.94 7.58
C ARG A 529 -29.53 15.87 8.04
N GLU A 530 -28.30 15.69 7.54
CA GLU A 530 -27.19 16.60 7.84
C GLU A 530 -27.41 18.01 7.28
N ILE A 531 -27.94 18.12 6.05
CA ILE A 531 -28.30 19.41 5.44
C ILE A 531 -29.42 20.08 6.24
N GLU A 532 -30.45 19.33 6.61
CA GLU A 532 -31.57 19.84 7.42
C GLU A 532 -31.09 20.33 8.80
N ASN A 533 -30.22 19.56 9.47
CA ASN A 533 -29.61 19.95 10.73
C ASN A 533 -28.76 21.22 10.59
N LYS A 534 -27.98 21.36 9.51
CA LYS A 534 -27.22 22.58 9.23
C LYS A 534 -28.14 23.78 9.02
N GLN A 535 -29.25 23.62 8.30
CA GLN A 535 -30.23 24.68 8.11
C GLN A 535 -30.93 25.06 9.43
N ILE A 536 -31.21 24.10 10.31
CA ILE A 536 -31.76 24.36 11.65
C ILE A 536 -30.75 25.17 12.47
N GLN A 537 -29.49 24.74 12.52
CA GLN A 537 -28.42 25.46 13.23
C GLN A 537 -28.22 26.88 12.69
N GLU A 538 -28.30 27.07 11.37
CA GLU A 538 -28.19 28.38 10.74
C GLU A 538 -29.37 29.28 11.10
N ARG A 539 -30.61 28.75 11.13
CA ARG A 539 -31.80 29.49 11.59
C ARG A 539 -31.69 29.88 13.06
N GLU A 540 -31.20 28.98 13.92
CA GLU A 540 -30.95 29.29 15.34
C GLU A 540 -29.89 30.37 15.49
N ARG A 541 -28.78 30.29 14.74
CA ARG A 541 -27.73 31.30 14.74
C ARG A 541 -28.27 32.66 14.31
N LEU A 542 -29.05 32.72 13.23
CA LEU A 542 -29.68 33.96 12.75
C LEU A 542 -30.67 34.52 13.77
N LYS A 543 -31.40 33.67 14.48
CA LYS A 543 -32.30 34.10 15.57
C LYS A 543 -31.52 34.71 16.73
N ILE A 544 -30.42 34.08 17.15
CA ILE A 544 -29.51 34.61 18.18
C ILE A 544 -28.92 35.96 17.73
N GLU A 545 -28.48 36.06 16.49
CA GLU A 545 -27.93 37.31 15.94
C GLU A 545 -28.97 38.43 15.89
N GLN A 546 -30.22 38.12 15.52
CA GLN A 546 -31.33 39.08 15.57
C GLN A 546 -31.67 39.51 16.99
N GLU A 547 -31.68 38.59 17.95
CA GLU A 547 -31.90 38.89 19.37
C GLU A 547 -30.77 39.78 19.92
N GLN A 548 -29.51 39.47 19.61
CA GLN A 548 -28.36 40.30 19.97
C GLN A 548 -28.45 41.69 19.37
N LYS A 549 -28.81 41.81 18.08
CA LYS A 549 -29.02 43.10 17.42
C LYS A 549 -30.15 43.90 18.06
N HIS A 550 -31.25 43.24 18.44
CA HIS A 550 -32.36 43.90 19.13
C HIS A 550 -31.95 44.39 20.52
N GLN A 551 -31.17 43.59 21.27
CA GLN A 551 -30.58 44.00 22.54
C GLN A 551 -29.61 45.18 22.37
N LEU A 552 -28.79 45.18 21.32
CA LEU A 552 -27.87 46.28 21.03
C LEU A 552 -28.63 47.59 20.74
N ILE A 553 -29.65 47.54 19.88
CA ILE A 553 -30.52 48.70 19.59
C ILE A 553 -31.22 49.20 20.86
N LYS A 554 -31.67 48.29 21.73
CA LYS A 554 -32.26 48.65 23.02
C LYS A 554 -31.25 49.38 23.91
N LYS A 555 -30.03 48.85 24.03
CA LYS A 555 -28.93 49.48 24.78
C LYS A 555 -28.53 50.83 24.18
N GLU A 556 -28.49 50.99 22.86
CA GLU A 556 -28.21 52.26 22.20
C GLU A 556 -29.30 53.31 22.50
N ARG A 557 -30.57 52.90 22.51
CA ARG A 557 -31.68 53.80 22.90
C ARG A 557 -31.60 54.20 24.36
N GLU A 558 -31.31 53.26 25.25
CA GLU A 558 -31.10 53.53 26.68
C GLU A 558 -29.89 54.46 26.90
N ALA A 559 -28.77 54.19 26.23
CA ALA A 559 -27.58 55.04 26.26
C ALA A 559 -27.85 56.44 25.70
N LYS A 560 -28.66 56.56 24.65
CA LYS A 560 -29.07 57.86 24.10
C LYS A 560 -29.90 58.66 25.11
N VAL A 561 -30.90 58.03 25.74
CA VAL A 561 -31.71 58.66 26.80
C VAL A 561 -30.84 59.07 28.00
N ILE A 562 -29.88 58.22 28.40
CA ILE A 562 -28.91 58.56 29.45
C ILE A 562 -28.04 59.73 29.01
N SER A 563 -27.50 59.73 27.79
CA SER A 563 -26.65 60.81 27.28
C SER A 563 -27.40 62.14 27.21
N GLU A 564 -28.66 62.15 26.78
CA GLU A 564 -29.50 63.34 26.72
C GLU A 564 -29.85 63.84 28.14
N SER A 565 -30.08 62.92 29.09
CA SER A 565 -30.24 63.26 30.51
C SER A 565 -28.95 63.80 31.14
N VAL A 566 -27.78 63.30 30.76
CA VAL A 566 -26.48 63.73 31.27
C VAL A 566 -26.10 65.08 30.66
N LEU A 567 -26.34 65.29 29.36
CA LEU A 567 -26.18 66.57 28.66
C LEU A 567 -27.04 67.67 29.31
N TYR A 568 -28.30 67.36 29.63
CA TYR A 568 -29.20 68.30 30.30
C TYR A 568 -28.73 68.67 31.72
N LYS A 569 -28.22 67.70 32.49
CA LYS A 569 -27.67 67.95 33.82
C LYS A 569 -26.31 68.66 33.78
N ALA A 570 -25.46 68.36 32.80
CA ALA A 570 -24.15 68.97 32.62
C ALA A 570 -24.24 70.49 32.36
N SER A 571 -25.30 70.95 31.69
CA SER A 571 -25.55 72.39 31.48
C SER A 571 -26.00 73.16 32.73
N GLU A 572 -26.35 72.47 33.83
CA GLU A 572 -26.73 73.12 35.11
C GLU A 572 -25.55 73.22 36.10
N TYR A 573 -24.44 72.53 35.83
CA TYR A 573 -23.30 72.50 36.76
C TYR A 573 -22.32 73.65 36.49
N SER A 574 -21.95 74.35 37.56
CA SER A 574 -20.85 75.31 37.51
C SER A 574 -19.52 74.59 37.22
N ASN A 575 -18.53 75.28 36.64
CA ASN A 575 -17.20 74.71 36.38
C ASN A 575 -16.55 74.07 37.62
N GLN A 576 -16.90 74.53 38.82
CA GLN A 576 -16.42 73.97 40.07
C GLN A 576 -17.05 72.59 40.38
N GLU A 577 -18.32 72.41 40.05
CA GLU A 577 -19.02 71.13 40.20
C GLU A 577 -18.61 70.11 39.13
N LEU A 578 -18.32 70.56 37.90
CA LEU A 578 -17.79 69.71 36.83
C LEU A 578 -16.40 69.16 37.18
N ASN A 579 -15.51 69.99 37.73
CA ASN A 579 -14.20 69.54 38.20
C ASN A 579 -14.31 68.56 39.38
N MET A 580 -15.19 68.83 40.35
CA MET A 580 -15.42 67.89 41.45
C MET A 580 -16.01 66.57 40.96
N ARG A 581 -16.88 66.61 39.93
CA ARG A 581 -17.45 65.41 39.33
C ARG A 581 -16.41 64.62 38.53
N LEU A 582 -15.49 65.29 37.85
CA LEU A 582 -14.38 64.67 37.15
C LEU A 582 -13.48 63.89 38.11
N ASP A 583 -13.13 64.49 39.25
CA ASP A 583 -12.32 63.85 40.28
C ASP A 583 -13.01 62.60 40.86
N ILE A 584 -14.33 62.68 41.08
CA ILE A 584 -15.13 61.53 41.54
C ILE A 584 -15.15 60.41 40.49
N LEU A 585 -15.34 60.73 39.21
CA LEU A 585 -15.36 59.74 38.13
C LEU A 585 -14.01 59.07 37.92
N ILE A 586 -12.91 59.82 38.03
CA ILE A 586 -11.55 59.28 37.99
C ILE A 586 -11.32 58.33 39.18
N ALA A 587 -11.76 58.71 40.37
CA ALA A 587 -11.66 57.87 41.57
C ALA A 587 -12.50 56.58 41.43
N GLU A 588 -13.73 56.67 40.92
CA GLU A 588 -14.60 55.52 40.67
C GLU A 588 -14.04 54.57 39.60
N LYS A 589 -13.50 55.12 38.49
CA LYS A 589 -12.80 54.34 37.46
C LYS A 589 -11.64 53.54 38.06
N ASN A 590 -10.80 54.20 38.84
CA ASN A 590 -9.63 53.57 39.46
C ASN A 590 -10.03 52.51 40.50
N LYS A 591 -11.08 52.78 41.29
CA LYS A 591 -11.64 51.81 42.23
C LYS A 591 -12.17 50.57 41.51
N TYR A 592 -12.93 50.76 40.43
CA TYR A 592 -13.47 49.65 39.63
C TYR A 592 -12.34 48.81 38.98
N ILE A 593 -11.30 49.46 38.45
CA ILE A 593 -10.12 48.77 37.91
C ILE A 593 -9.48 47.88 38.98
N ASN A 594 -9.31 48.40 40.20
CA ASN A 594 -8.69 47.66 41.30
C ASN A 594 -9.58 46.49 41.76
N GLU A 595 -10.89 46.70 41.95
CA GLU A 595 -11.83 45.63 42.32
C GLU A 595 -11.89 44.52 41.27
N GLN A 596 -11.85 44.88 39.97
CA GLN A 596 -11.80 43.91 38.87
C GLN A 596 -10.46 43.17 38.81
N PHE A 597 -9.35 43.84 39.15
CA PHE A 597 -8.04 43.22 39.25
C PHE A 597 -7.98 42.17 40.38
N GLU A 598 -8.64 42.44 41.51
CA GLU A 598 -8.77 41.47 42.62
C GLU A 598 -9.71 40.30 42.27
N LEU A 599 -10.83 40.57 41.59
CA LEU A 599 -11.75 39.52 41.10
C LEU A 599 -11.08 38.59 40.08
N ARG A 600 -10.25 39.12 39.19
CA ARG A 600 -9.45 38.33 38.22
C ARG A 600 -8.50 37.35 38.90
N ASN A 601 -7.95 37.72 40.06
CA ASN A 601 -7.02 36.87 40.80
C ASN A 601 -7.74 35.77 41.61
N SER A 602 -9.06 35.86 41.82
CA SER A 602 -9.82 34.90 42.63
C SER A 602 -10.63 33.85 41.83
N LEU A 603 -10.87 34.04 40.52
CA LEU A 603 -11.67 33.12 39.70
C LEU A 603 -11.00 32.83 38.34
N PHE A 604 -10.74 31.54 38.04
CA PHE A 604 -10.09 31.07 36.80
C PHE A 604 -10.84 31.45 35.50
N GLY A 605 -10.11 31.97 34.50
CA GLY A 605 -9.88 31.28 33.21
C GLY A 605 -10.82 31.44 32.00
N GLY A 606 -11.72 32.42 31.92
CA GLY A 606 -12.66 32.56 30.79
C GLY A 606 -12.49 33.83 29.93
N ALA A 607 -12.53 33.69 28.60
CA ALA A 607 -12.41 34.78 27.62
C ALA A 607 -13.55 35.82 27.69
N ASP A 608 -14.68 35.49 28.32
CA ASP A 608 -15.86 36.36 28.41
C ASP A 608 -15.72 37.53 29.40
N TRP A 609 -14.76 37.46 30.34
CA TRP A 609 -14.53 38.53 31.33
C TRP A 609 -13.96 39.82 30.71
N TRP A 610 -13.12 39.68 29.67
CA TRP A 610 -12.47 40.81 29.02
C TRP A 610 -13.47 41.77 28.36
N TRP A 611 -14.59 41.25 27.85
CA TRP A 611 -15.59 42.07 27.17
C TRP A 611 -16.36 42.98 28.14
N VAL A 612 -16.69 42.47 29.33
CA VAL A 612 -17.35 43.25 30.40
C VAL A 612 -16.40 44.30 30.99
N TYR A 613 -15.13 43.94 31.17
CA TYR A 613 -14.08 44.84 31.66
C TYR A 613 -13.86 46.03 30.72
N TYR A 614 -13.66 45.77 29.42
CA TYR A 614 -13.40 46.83 28.44
C TYR A 614 -14.63 47.71 28.16
N SER A 615 -15.84 47.13 28.14
CA SER A 615 -17.05 47.93 27.92
C SER A 615 -17.22 49.00 28.99
N LYS A 616 -17.04 48.65 30.27
CA LYS A 616 -17.31 49.57 31.38
C LYS A 616 -16.20 50.60 31.59
N ILE A 617 -14.94 50.24 31.32
CA ILE A 617 -13.83 51.21 31.30
C ILE A 617 -13.99 52.19 30.13
N GLY A 618 -14.42 51.71 28.97
CA GLY A 618 -14.72 52.56 27.82
C GLY A 618 -15.85 53.56 28.10
N ASP A 619 -16.83 53.20 28.94
CA ASP A 619 -17.87 54.15 29.38
C ASP A 619 -17.30 55.26 30.27
N TYR A 620 -16.46 54.92 31.26
CA TYR A 620 -15.77 55.93 32.08
C TYR A 620 -14.85 56.85 31.26
N GLU A 621 -14.12 56.31 30.28
CA GLU A 621 -13.22 57.10 29.43
C GLU A 621 -13.98 58.08 28.54
N ARG A 622 -15.13 57.69 28.00
CA ARG A 622 -15.98 58.58 27.21
C ARG A 622 -16.58 59.70 28.05
N GLU A 623 -17.03 59.41 29.26
CA GLU A 623 -17.60 60.42 30.16
C GLU A 623 -16.52 61.40 30.67
N ILE A 624 -15.34 60.91 31.00
CA ILE A 624 -14.17 61.75 31.36
C ILE A 624 -13.77 62.65 30.19
N GLN A 625 -13.62 62.09 28.99
CA GLN A 625 -13.23 62.87 27.81
C GLN A 625 -14.27 63.94 27.47
N TYR A 626 -15.55 63.60 27.58
CA TYR A 626 -16.64 64.56 27.37
C TYR A 626 -16.56 65.75 28.35
N ILE A 627 -16.33 65.49 29.65
CA ILE A 627 -16.18 66.56 30.65
C ILE A 627 -14.95 67.42 30.33
N LEU A 628 -13.82 66.81 29.97
CA LEU A 628 -12.61 67.54 29.58
C LEU A 628 -12.83 68.42 28.35
N ASP A 629 -13.51 67.91 27.32
CA ASP A 629 -13.83 68.68 26.12
C ASP A 629 -14.77 69.84 26.42
N HIS A 630 -15.74 69.66 27.33
CA HIS A 630 -16.65 70.73 27.77
C HIS A 630 -15.94 71.81 28.58
N VAL A 631 -15.06 71.42 29.52
CA VAL A 631 -14.26 72.36 30.31
C VAL A 631 -13.30 73.14 29.39
N ASN A 632 -12.66 72.47 28.43
CA ASN A 632 -11.78 73.10 27.45
C ASN A 632 -12.54 74.07 26.53
N PHE A 633 -13.74 73.71 26.09
CA PHE A 633 -14.59 74.60 25.29
C PHE A 633 -14.99 75.85 26.07
N HIS A 634 -15.36 75.70 27.35
CA HIS A 634 -15.68 76.83 28.21
C HIS A 634 -14.46 77.73 28.49
N TRP A 635 -13.28 77.13 28.66
CA TRP A 635 -12.00 77.85 28.78
C TRP A 635 -11.66 78.64 27.52
N MET A 636 -11.82 78.04 26.34
CA MET A 636 -11.64 78.73 25.06
C MET A 636 -12.60 79.91 24.90
N GLN A 637 -13.85 79.80 25.35
CA GLN A 637 -14.78 80.94 25.31
C GLN A 637 -14.40 82.06 26.28
N LEU A 638 -13.84 81.73 27.45
CA LEU A 638 -13.34 82.71 28.42
C LEU A 638 -12.06 83.40 27.92
N GLU A 639 -11.16 82.69 27.26
CA GLU A 639 -10.00 83.30 26.59
C GLU A 639 -10.44 84.26 25.48
N TYR A 640 -11.40 83.85 24.64
CA TYR A 640 -11.93 84.70 23.57
C TYR A 640 -12.65 85.96 24.08
N SER A 641 -13.31 85.89 25.24
CA SER A 641 -13.99 87.05 25.85
C SER A 641 -13.10 87.92 26.74
N SER A 642 -11.82 87.53 26.92
CA SER A 642 -10.79 88.34 27.60
C SER A 642 -9.93 89.19 26.65
N HIS A 643 -10.19 89.10 25.34
CA HIS A 643 -9.50 89.84 24.27
C HIS A 643 -10.37 90.93 23.61
N ASP A 644 -11.54 91.20 24.17
CA ASP A 644 -12.32 92.44 24.00
C ASP A 644 -12.33 93.19 25.36
#